data_AF-A0A932LKH9-F1
#
_entry.id   AF-A0A932LKH9-F1
#
_cell.length_a   1.000
_cell.length_b   1.000
_cell.length_c   1.000
_cell.angle_alpha   90.00
_cell.angle_beta   90.00
_cell.angle_gamma   90.00
#
_symmetry.space_group_name_H-M   'P 1'
#
loop_
_entity.id
_entity.type
_entity.pdbx_description
1 polymer ?
#
loop_
_entity_poly.entity_id
_entity_poly.type
_entity_poly.pdbx_seq_one_letter_code
_entity_poly.pdbx_strand_id
1 'polypeptide(L)'
;MNRTSLGSLIVAATSAWLIHAIAGATGPGEKLQPLPGSGSDPASVERYGPAYRYPQAGWIVLHIEGEPYERGYQHGRLLAPEITDTVRAAATKLTPKGPEDGWGNIRMLVDALFLRRYDEEYLLEMKGIADGAAAAGAKFDGRPVDLVDIVAVNAWTEIEFLDSALDATPKGIEGIRFRDLLPTREKPDPPSRCSAFIATGPATADGKIVFGHITMWSLYAACHFNVWLDVQPARGHRVLMQTYPGGIQSSMDYYFNDAHLLVAETTLAQTRFNLDGLAEASRIRKALQYSSSIDEAVEILKKSNNGLYTNEWLIGDTKTNEIAMFELGTFKSRLYRSSRNEWFGNTPGFYWGCNNTKDLDVRLETVPSLAGMPANVVFRPSDRDIMWQRLYAKHHGKIDAAFAVEAFTTPPLAAAHSLDAKFTTTDLARDLKTWALFGPPLGRTWEPTPEERARFPDIRPLVSNGWTLLEAKAPSKPSPESPRTQAVDLASTKLLGATDQGPSRPQLPSSFQPEPSVTASPAWHGTILPKTDADIWLAAAFADYERVYGLEKSLRPVMSKGGPQSIFEAATDRTNLAMFEYRSRFLAAARSVPEMSLASVKASLERNDWYDVASGKGAWVLAELRGLLGDEKFEELMDSFGRDFAGKPASTAEFRARAEKLGGEPPRGEPVSWFFNFLLKSTELPTLQLLGTKATREGSGWHVQGQIYQGKQAYPRRVELLLETEGEPVTQNLLVEKSANFEISTAARPVRLVVDPRNQLLKPPGPFFSVRSFERELDQTLIAYGTGSEEASLREAAELLQRRIATQWSNYSVPIKADRDMTDQDLRTHHLLLVGRPAMNSLVTRFGEALPVKFGSGSFTLAGNTYAHPASGLIAAAANPENPRFSLVVFAGLSAEYTHLVVRARPSACEVWLCAGGSAAQPLVLPARDLTLEFARE
;
A
#
# COMPACT_ATOMS: atom_id res chain seq x y z
N MET A 1 -9.36 -71.80 -12.01
CA MET A 1 -10.70 -72.30 -12.37
C MET A 1 -11.68 -71.14 -12.27
N ASN A 2 -12.46 -70.92 -13.34
CA ASN A 2 -13.63 -70.03 -13.51
C ASN A 2 -14.62 -70.14 -12.33
N ARG A 3 -15.55 -69.22 -11.99
CA ARG A 3 -16.24 -68.05 -12.62
C ARG A 3 -17.19 -67.47 -11.53
N THR A 4 -17.47 -66.15 -11.48
CA THR A 4 -18.83 -65.55 -11.31
C THR A 4 -18.87 -63.99 -11.34
N SER A 5 -19.88 -63.45 -12.06
CA SER A 5 -20.53 -62.11 -12.10
C SER A 5 -19.72 -60.82 -11.91
N LEU A 6 -19.53 -59.95 -12.92
CA LEU A 6 -20.43 -58.92 -13.50
C LEU A 6 -21.05 -57.90 -12.52
N GLY A 7 -20.57 -56.65 -12.59
CA GLY A 7 -21.24 -55.44 -12.09
C GLY A 7 -20.29 -54.43 -11.42
N SER A 8 -20.11 -53.26 -12.05
CA SER A 8 -19.45 -52.02 -11.55
C SER A 8 -17.95 -51.84 -11.87
N LEU A 9 -17.64 -50.65 -12.42
CA LEU A 9 -16.36 -49.89 -12.45
C LEU A 9 -15.96 -49.41 -13.86
N ILE A 10 -16.63 -48.35 -14.33
CA ILE A 10 -16.05 -47.34 -15.21
C ILE A 10 -16.49 -45.98 -14.64
N VAL A 11 -15.62 -44.97 -14.75
CA VAL A 11 -15.67 -43.61 -14.19
C VAL A 11 -14.98 -43.44 -12.84
N ALA A 12 -13.64 -43.40 -12.88
CA ALA A 12 -12.81 -42.58 -11.98
C ALA A 12 -11.34 -42.62 -12.45
N ALA A 13 -10.95 -41.78 -13.42
CA ALA A 13 -9.55 -41.36 -13.65
C ALA A 13 -9.41 -40.43 -14.89
N THR A 14 -10.12 -39.30 -14.97
CA THR A 14 -9.90 -38.31 -16.05
C THR A 14 -10.10 -36.85 -15.66
N SER A 15 -9.86 -36.46 -14.40
CA SER A 15 -10.07 -35.07 -13.95
C SER A 15 -9.00 -34.55 -12.98
N ALA A 16 -7.72 -34.89 -13.21
CA ALA A 16 -6.59 -34.34 -12.46
C ALA A 16 -5.42 -33.78 -13.32
N TRP A 17 -5.55 -33.74 -14.65
CA TRP A 17 -4.45 -33.31 -15.55
C TRP A 17 -4.73 -32.08 -16.41
N LEU A 18 -5.73 -31.25 -16.06
CA LEU A 18 -6.08 -30.05 -16.85
C LEU A 18 -6.02 -28.71 -16.09
N ILE A 19 -5.40 -28.64 -14.91
CA ILE A 19 -5.23 -27.38 -14.14
C ILE A 19 -3.75 -26.93 -14.09
N HIS A 20 -2.81 -27.66 -14.71
CA HIS A 20 -1.39 -27.27 -14.77
C HIS A 20 -0.97 -26.57 -16.08
N ALA A 21 -1.91 -26.23 -16.99
CA ALA A 21 -1.58 -25.72 -18.32
C ALA A 21 -1.81 -24.20 -18.52
N ILE A 22 -2.07 -23.43 -17.47
CA ILE A 22 -2.20 -21.94 -17.54
C ILE A 22 -1.19 -21.24 -16.60
N ALA A 23 -0.27 -21.99 -15.99
CA ALA A 23 0.99 -21.43 -15.52
C ALA A 23 2.02 -21.67 -16.63
N GLY A 24 2.46 -20.61 -17.31
CA GLY A 24 3.57 -20.69 -18.26
C GLY A 24 4.73 -21.45 -17.61
N ALA A 25 5.23 -22.44 -18.34
CA ALA A 25 6.17 -23.43 -17.87
C ALA A 25 7.38 -22.83 -17.13
N THR A 26 7.42 -23.00 -15.81
CA THR A 26 8.62 -23.37 -15.03
C THR A 26 8.14 -23.81 -13.65
N GLY A 27 8.21 -25.11 -13.35
CA GLY A 27 8.12 -25.59 -11.97
C GLY A 27 9.39 -25.22 -11.18
N PRO A 28 9.37 -25.27 -9.84
CA PRO A 28 10.47 -24.84 -8.96
C PRO A 28 11.74 -25.73 -8.97
N GLY A 29 12.09 -26.33 -10.11
CA GLY A 29 13.26 -27.21 -10.25
C GLY A 29 13.82 -27.37 -11.67
N GLU A 30 13.23 -26.76 -12.71
CA GLU A 30 13.86 -26.72 -14.03
C GLU A 30 14.84 -25.54 -14.10
N LYS A 31 16.10 -25.83 -14.44
CA LYS A 31 17.09 -24.79 -14.75
C LYS A 31 16.53 -23.90 -15.85
N LEU A 32 16.45 -22.58 -15.63
CA LEU A 32 16.15 -21.60 -16.67
C LEU A 32 17.01 -21.90 -17.89
N GLN A 33 16.36 -22.25 -19.00
CA GLN A 33 17.02 -22.40 -20.29
C GLN A 33 16.75 -21.16 -21.13
N PRO A 34 17.76 -20.63 -21.84
CA PRO A 34 17.53 -19.56 -22.80
C PRO A 34 16.48 -19.99 -23.82
N LEU A 35 15.58 -19.08 -24.20
CA LEU A 35 14.62 -19.34 -25.27
C LEU A 35 15.38 -19.81 -26.53
N PRO A 36 14.91 -20.86 -27.23
CA PRO A 36 15.53 -21.28 -28.49
C PRO A 36 15.60 -20.11 -29.48
N GLY A 37 16.81 -19.75 -29.93
CA GLY A 37 17.00 -18.60 -30.83
C GLY A 37 17.08 -17.23 -30.14
N SER A 38 17.29 -17.16 -28.81
CA SER A 38 17.38 -15.91 -28.03
C SER A 38 18.59 -15.01 -28.33
N GLY A 39 19.38 -15.31 -29.37
CA GLY A 39 20.47 -14.44 -29.82
C GLY A 39 19.93 -13.33 -30.73
N SER A 40 20.71 -12.26 -30.90
CA SER A 40 20.39 -11.20 -31.86
C SER A 40 20.21 -11.77 -33.28
N ASP A 41 19.05 -11.59 -33.89
CA ASP A 41 18.85 -11.82 -35.33
C ASP A 41 19.62 -10.72 -36.10
N PRO A 42 20.63 -11.05 -36.93
CA PRO A 42 21.36 -10.04 -37.70
C PRO A 42 20.48 -9.13 -38.56
N ALA A 43 19.27 -9.57 -38.95
CA ALA A 43 18.31 -8.79 -39.72
C ALA A 43 17.62 -7.67 -38.91
N SER A 44 17.59 -7.77 -37.58
CA SER A 44 16.95 -6.80 -36.67
C SER A 44 17.92 -5.78 -36.06
N VAL A 45 19.22 -5.91 -36.36
CA VAL A 45 20.27 -5.06 -35.77
C VAL A 45 20.41 -3.75 -36.55
N GLU A 46 20.13 -2.62 -35.91
CA GLU A 46 20.49 -1.31 -36.42
C GLU A 46 21.84 -0.87 -35.85
N ARG A 47 22.63 -0.13 -36.64
CA ARG A 47 23.97 0.32 -36.24
C ARG A 47 24.18 1.80 -36.55
N TYR A 48 24.92 2.47 -35.68
CA TYR A 48 25.44 3.83 -35.91
C TYR A 48 26.86 3.94 -35.34
N GLY A 49 27.87 3.94 -36.22
CA GLY A 49 29.26 3.85 -35.78
C GLY A 49 29.51 2.55 -34.99
N PRO A 50 30.08 2.62 -33.76
CA PRO A 50 30.26 1.44 -32.90
C PRO A 50 28.95 0.97 -32.23
N ALA A 51 27.95 1.85 -32.11
CA ALA A 51 26.70 1.57 -31.45
C ALA A 51 25.78 0.65 -32.26
N TYR A 52 24.91 -0.06 -31.54
CA TYR A 52 23.88 -0.90 -32.13
C TYR A 52 22.65 -1.03 -31.25
N ARG A 53 21.48 -1.31 -31.87
CA ARG A 53 20.26 -1.71 -31.16
C ARG A 53 19.58 -2.92 -31.81
N TYR A 54 18.83 -3.69 -31.02
CA TYR A 54 17.96 -4.77 -31.50
C TYR A 54 16.88 -5.12 -30.45
N PRO A 55 15.72 -5.67 -30.86
CA PRO A 55 14.70 -6.15 -29.93
C PRO A 55 15.05 -7.54 -29.36
N GLN A 56 14.71 -7.80 -28.10
CA GLN A 56 14.85 -9.11 -27.46
C GLN A 56 13.79 -9.32 -26.36
N ALA A 57 12.82 -10.22 -26.58
CA ALA A 57 11.82 -10.64 -25.58
C ALA A 57 11.16 -9.48 -24.80
N GLY A 58 10.73 -8.43 -25.51
CA GLY A 58 10.09 -7.23 -24.93
C GLY A 58 11.07 -6.07 -24.64
N TRP A 59 12.38 -6.34 -24.63
CA TRP A 59 13.43 -5.34 -24.43
C TRP A 59 13.92 -4.74 -25.76
N ILE A 60 14.39 -3.50 -25.70
CA ILE A 60 15.26 -2.88 -26.69
C ILE A 60 16.68 -2.93 -26.12
N VAL A 61 17.53 -3.79 -26.66
CA VAL A 61 18.95 -3.82 -26.29
C VAL A 61 19.67 -2.71 -27.05
N LEU A 62 20.37 -1.84 -26.35
CA LEU A 62 21.14 -0.73 -26.90
C LEU A 62 22.56 -0.77 -26.36
N HIS A 63 23.54 -0.69 -27.26
CA HIS A 63 24.94 -0.49 -26.94
C HIS A 63 25.42 0.86 -27.45
N ILE A 64 26.12 1.62 -26.61
CA ILE A 64 26.76 2.90 -26.95
C ILE A 64 28.19 2.95 -26.41
N GLU A 65 29.07 3.66 -27.12
CA GLU A 65 30.49 3.68 -26.79
C GLU A 65 31.16 5.03 -27.06
N GLY A 66 32.10 5.41 -26.19
CA GLY A 66 33.07 6.48 -26.42
C GLY A 66 32.95 7.69 -25.50
N GLU A 67 33.40 8.83 -26.00
CA GLU A 67 33.35 10.13 -25.32
C GLU A 67 31.90 10.57 -25.05
N PRO A 68 31.64 11.41 -24.03
CA PRO A 68 30.29 11.68 -23.53
C PRO A 68 29.30 12.14 -24.60
N TYR A 69 29.68 13.15 -25.37
CA TYR A 69 28.80 13.68 -26.41
C TYR A 69 28.52 12.65 -27.52
N GLU A 70 29.55 11.91 -27.94
CA GLU A 70 29.50 10.94 -29.03
C GLU A 70 28.64 9.72 -28.69
N ARG A 71 28.80 9.15 -27.49
CA ARG A 71 27.95 8.05 -27.02
C ARG A 71 26.51 8.50 -26.80
N GLY A 72 26.32 9.75 -26.34
CA GLY A 72 25.01 10.37 -26.27
C GLY A 72 24.36 10.49 -27.65
N TYR A 73 25.11 10.96 -28.64
CA TYR A 73 24.62 11.09 -30.03
C TYR A 73 24.21 9.74 -30.61
N GLN A 74 24.97 8.68 -30.34
CA GLN A 74 24.62 7.30 -30.72
C GLN A 74 23.28 6.87 -30.11
N HIS A 75 23.10 7.08 -28.80
CA HIS A 75 21.84 6.78 -28.08
C HIS A 75 20.68 7.53 -28.73
N GLY A 76 20.79 8.86 -28.85
CA GLY A 76 19.75 9.71 -29.43
C GLY A 76 19.36 9.30 -30.84
N ARG A 77 20.35 9.00 -31.70
CA ARG A 77 20.11 8.62 -33.10
C ARG A 77 19.38 7.29 -33.22
N LEU A 78 19.72 6.31 -32.38
CA LEU A 78 19.17 4.96 -32.44
C LEU A 78 17.81 4.83 -31.74
N LEU A 79 17.47 5.70 -30.78
CA LEU A 79 16.18 5.68 -30.06
C LEU A 79 15.28 6.90 -30.34
N ALA A 80 15.48 7.59 -31.45
CA ALA A 80 14.79 8.85 -31.72
C ALA A 80 13.24 8.78 -31.70
N PRO A 81 12.59 7.75 -32.29
CA PRO A 81 11.15 7.56 -32.17
C PRO A 81 10.73 7.34 -30.71
N GLU A 82 11.42 6.46 -30.00
CA GLU A 82 11.07 6.10 -28.63
C GLU A 82 11.30 7.26 -27.64
N ILE A 83 12.33 8.10 -27.86
CA ILE A 83 12.53 9.34 -27.09
C ILE A 83 11.36 10.31 -27.30
N THR A 84 10.88 10.44 -28.53
CA THR A 84 9.72 11.30 -28.84
C THR A 84 8.47 10.80 -28.11
N ASP A 85 8.26 9.49 -28.08
CA ASP A 85 7.14 8.86 -27.38
C ASP A 85 7.26 9.02 -25.86
N THR A 86 8.45 8.86 -25.27
CA THR A 86 8.69 9.09 -23.84
C THR A 86 8.39 10.54 -23.43
N VAL A 87 8.85 11.52 -24.21
CA VAL A 87 8.54 12.94 -23.96
C VAL A 87 7.03 13.19 -24.03
N ARG A 88 6.35 12.63 -25.04
CA ARG A 88 4.90 12.74 -25.17
C ARG A 88 4.15 12.08 -24.02
N ALA A 89 4.58 10.90 -23.58
CA ALA A 89 3.96 10.18 -22.48
C ALA A 89 4.12 10.96 -21.16
N ALA A 90 5.31 11.48 -20.87
CA ALA A 90 5.54 12.31 -19.69
C ALA A 90 4.69 13.60 -19.71
N ALA A 91 4.62 14.28 -20.86
CA ALA A 91 3.77 15.45 -21.06
C ALA A 91 2.26 15.14 -20.85
N THR A 92 1.78 14.04 -21.44
CA THR A 92 0.38 13.58 -21.33
C THR A 92 0.05 13.16 -19.91
N LYS A 93 0.99 12.55 -19.17
CA LYS A 93 0.80 12.16 -17.77
C LYS A 93 0.48 13.36 -16.89
N LEU A 94 1.11 14.51 -17.12
CA LEU A 94 0.88 15.75 -16.36
C LEU A 94 -0.44 16.40 -16.70
N THR A 95 -0.62 16.67 -17.99
CA THR A 95 -1.73 17.47 -18.48
C THR A 95 -2.36 16.76 -19.66
N PRO A 96 -3.20 15.72 -19.44
CA PRO A 96 -3.78 14.93 -20.52
C PRO A 96 -4.57 15.74 -21.55
N LYS A 97 -5.09 16.91 -21.16
CA LYS A 97 -5.89 17.81 -22.01
C LYS A 97 -5.08 18.91 -22.69
N GLY A 98 -3.78 19.01 -22.41
CA GLY A 98 -2.88 20.06 -22.91
C GLY A 98 -1.42 19.67 -22.63
N PRO A 99 -0.93 18.55 -23.20
CA PRO A 99 0.40 18.02 -22.90
C PRO A 99 1.51 19.02 -23.24
N GLU A 100 1.35 19.86 -24.27
CA GLU A 100 2.33 20.86 -24.69
C GLU A 100 2.56 21.92 -23.59
N ASP A 101 1.50 22.49 -23.04
CA ASP A 101 1.57 23.47 -21.94
C ASP A 101 2.15 22.83 -20.67
N GLY A 102 1.73 21.60 -20.37
CA GLY A 102 2.26 20.82 -19.25
C GLY A 102 3.77 20.61 -19.37
N TRP A 103 4.23 20.23 -20.57
CA TRP A 103 5.66 20.03 -20.84
C TRP A 103 6.45 21.34 -20.81
N GLY A 104 5.87 22.45 -21.32
CA GLY A 104 6.46 23.78 -21.21
C GLY A 104 6.77 24.18 -19.77
N ASN A 105 5.84 23.92 -18.84
CA ASN A 105 6.04 24.16 -17.41
C ASN A 105 7.15 23.29 -16.81
N ILE A 106 7.23 22.02 -17.20
CA ILE A 106 8.31 21.13 -16.77
C ILE A 106 9.67 21.60 -17.27
N ARG A 107 9.77 21.99 -18.55
CA ARG A 107 11.01 22.52 -19.10
C ARG A 107 11.48 23.75 -18.33
N MET A 108 10.57 24.65 -17.98
CA MET A 108 10.87 25.81 -17.14
C MET A 108 11.36 25.40 -15.74
N LEU A 109 10.68 24.45 -15.09
CA LEU A 109 11.08 23.93 -13.78
C LEU A 109 12.47 23.27 -13.82
N VAL A 110 12.71 22.46 -14.86
CA VAL A 110 13.97 21.74 -15.08
C VAL A 110 15.11 22.71 -15.33
N ASP A 111 14.92 23.72 -16.17
CA ASP A 111 15.91 24.76 -16.35
C ASP A 111 16.16 25.48 -15.01
N ALA A 112 15.11 25.91 -14.30
CA ALA A 112 15.29 26.64 -13.04
C ALA A 112 16.03 25.84 -11.95
N LEU A 113 15.74 24.54 -11.79
CA LEU A 113 16.16 23.78 -10.61
C LEU A 113 17.12 22.62 -10.87
N PHE A 114 17.05 21.97 -12.04
CA PHE A 114 17.70 20.66 -12.26
C PHE A 114 18.85 20.70 -13.27
N LEU A 115 18.76 21.53 -14.32
CA LEU A 115 19.74 21.53 -15.43
C LEU A 115 21.18 21.76 -14.97
N ARG A 116 21.37 22.55 -13.90
CA ARG A 116 22.69 22.89 -13.34
C ARG A 116 23.12 21.94 -12.22
N ARG A 117 22.36 20.88 -11.95
CA ARG A 117 22.58 19.92 -10.85
C ARG A 117 23.10 18.56 -11.35
N TYR A 118 23.83 18.58 -12.46
CA TYR A 118 24.50 17.43 -13.06
C TYR A 118 25.98 17.73 -13.24
N ASP A 119 26.83 16.70 -13.12
CA ASP A 119 28.21 16.80 -13.55
C ASP A 119 28.28 17.05 -15.08
N GLU A 120 29.29 17.81 -15.51
CA GLU A 120 29.48 18.22 -16.91
C GLU A 120 29.47 17.05 -17.89
N GLU A 121 30.12 15.94 -17.53
CA GLU A 121 30.17 14.72 -18.37
C GLU A 121 28.76 14.24 -18.74
N TYR A 122 27.82 14.24 -17.81
CA TYR A 122 26.46 13.75 -18.04
C TYR A 122 25.60 14.77 -18.78
N LEU A 123 25.86 16.07 -18.60
CA LEU A 123 25.24 17.10 -19.44
C LEU A 123 25.70 16.99 -20.89
N LEU A 124 26.98 16.69 -21.14
CA LEU A 124 27.50 16.45 -22.49
C LEU A 124 26.87 15.20 -23.12
N GLU A 125 26.72 14.12 -22.35
CA GLU A 125 26.02 12.91 -22.81
C GLU A 125 24.55 13.20 -23.15
N MET A 126 23.80 13.86 -22.27
CA MET A 126 22.41 14.26 -22.55
C MET A 126 22.29 15.24 -23.72
N LYS A 127 23.28 16.12 -23.92
CA LYS A 127 23.34 17.01 -25.10
C LYS A 127 23.55 16.20 -26.37
N GLY A 128 24.42 15.19 -26.34
CA GLY A 128 24.59 14.22 -27.42
C GLY A 128 23.27 13.53 -27.74
N ILE A 129 22.55 13.01 -26.72
CA ILE A 129 21.25 12.35 -26.90
C ILE A 129 20.27 13.27 -27.62
N ALA A 130 20.15 14.52 -27.16
CA ALA A 130 19.26 15.49 -27.78
C ALA A 130 19.61 15.72 -29.26
N ASP A 131 20.89 15.95 -29.58
CA ASP A 131 21.34 16.23 -30.95
C ASP A 131 21.20 15.03 -31.87
N GLY A 132 21.52 13.82 -31.38
CA GLY A 132 21.36 12.58 -32.12
C GLY A 132 19.90 12.30 -32.44
N ALA A 133 19.00 12.52 -31.46
CA ALA A 133 17.56 12.37 -31.64
C ALA A 133 17.01 13.43 -32.61
N ALA A 134 17.39 14.70 -32.46
CA ALA A 134 16.98 15.77 -33.36
C ALA A 134 17.46 15.54 -34.80
N ALA A 135 18.71 15.09 -34.99
CA ALA A 135 19.25 14.74 -36.30
C ALA A 135 18.54 13.53 -36.95
N ALA A 136 17.96 12.64 -36.14
CA ALA A 136 17.08 11.57 -36.57
C ALA A 136 15.64 12.01 -36.84
N GLY A 137 15.31 13.28 -36.60
CA GLY A 137 13.97 13.83 -36.82
C GLY A 137 13.06 13.81 -35.59
N ALA A 138 13.56 13.50 -34.38
CA ALA A 138 12.76 13.58 -33.15
C ALA A 138 12.29 15.00 -32.90
N LYS A 139 10.98 15.17 -32.71
CA LYS A 139 10.33 16.46 -32.46
C LYS A 139 9.22 16.31 -31.44
N PHE A 140 9.06 17.31 -30.58
CA PHE A 140 7.91 17.47 -29.72
C PHE A 140 7.34 18.88 -29.92
N ASP A 141 6.02 18.98 -30.09
CA ASP A 141 5.32 20.25 -30.37
C ASP A 141 5.96 21.04 -31.53
N GLY A 142 6.25 20.34 -32.64
CA GLY A 142 6.88 20.92 -33.83
C GLY A 142 8.35 21.33 -33.69
N ARG A 143 8.90 21.36 -32.47
CA ARG A 143 10.30 21.71 -32.16
C ARG A 143 11.18 20.45 -32.11
N PRO A 144 12.43 20.49 -32.61
CA PRO A 144 13.41 19.44 -32.34
C PRO A 144 13.61 19.24 -30.84
N VAL A 145 13.68 17.99 -30.39
CA VAL A 145 14.04 17.66 -29.01
C VAL A 145 15.40 18.29 -28.67
N ASP A 146 15.53 18.91 -27.51
CA ASP A 146 16.76 19.59 -27.06
C ASP A 146 17.27 19.07 -25.70
N LEU A 147 18.38 19.64 -25.22
CA LEU A 147 19.00 19.24 -23.95
C LEU A 147 18.02 19.32 -22.76
N VAL A 148 17.17 20.35 -22.71
CA VAL A 148 16.23 20.52 -21.59
C VAL A 148 15.17 19.42 -21.60
N ASP A 149 14.74 18.96 -22.78
CA ASP A 149 13.83 17.81 -22.88
C ASP A 149 14.46 16.53 -22.32
N ILE A 150 15.74 16.27 -22.65
CA ILE A 150 16.44 15.06 -22.17
C ILE A 150 16.73 15.13 -20.66
N VAL A 151 17.11 16.30 -20.15
CA VAL A 151 17.29 16.50 -18.71
C VAL A 151 15.96 16.36 -17.98
N ALA A 152 14.85 16.85 -18.55
CA ALA A 152 13.52 16.69 -17.99
C ALA A 152 13.11 15.21 -17.88
N VAL A 153 13.41 14.42 -18.92
CA VAL A 153 13.18 12.97 -18.93
C VAL A 153 14.03 12.28 -17.84
N ASN A 154 15.26 12.71 -17.59
CA ASN A 154 16.13 12.11 -16.56
C ASN A 154 15.82 12.58 -15.13
N ALA A 155 15.31 13.80 -14.95
CA ALA A 155 14.87 14.35 -13.67
C ALA A 155 13.40 13.99 -13.33
N TRP A 156 12.70 13.29 -14.24
CA TRP A 156 11.27 13.04 -14.16
C TRP A 156 10.85 12.45 -12.81
N THR A 157 11.53 11.40 -12.37
CA THR A 157 11.24 10.72 -11.12
C THR A 157 11.47 11.63 -9.91
N GLU A 158 12.58 12.39 -9.89
CA GLU A 158 12.84 13.37 -8.82
C GLU A 158 11.75 14.46 -8.76
N ILE A 159 11.22 14.89 -9.91
CA ILE A 159 10.11 15.85 -9.98
C ILE A 159 8.82 15.27 -9.39
N GLU A 160 8.54 13.98 -9.59
CA GLU A 160 7.37 13.31 -8.99
C GLU A 160 7.46 13.30 -7.45
N PHE A 161 8.66 13.29 -6.88
CA PHE A 161 8.89 13.33 -5.43
C PHE A 161 9.05 14.74 -4.86
N LEU A 162 9.12 15.79 -5.69
CA LEU A 162 9.38 17.15 -5.24
C LEU A 162 8.30 17.66 -4.27
N ASP A 163 7.00 17.40 -4.52
CA ASP A 163 5.91 17.82 -3.62
C ASP A 163 6.07 17.21 -2.21
N SER A 164 6.26 15.90 -2.14
CA SER A 164 6.50 15.18 -0.87
C SER A 164 7.77 15.66 -0.16
N ALA A 165 8.82 15.98 -0.91
CA ALA A 165 10.05 16.51 -0.34
C ALA A 165 9.86 17.91 0.24
N LEU A 166 9.03 18.75 -0.40
CA LEU A 166 8.67 20.08 0.10
C LEU A 166 7.78 19.99 1.36
N ASP A 167 6.95 18.96 1.51
CA ASP A 167 6.24 18.71 2.78
C ASP A 167 7.17 18.30 3.91
N ALA A 168 8.21 17.51 3.61
CA ALA A 168 9.22 17.09 4.56
C ALA A 168 10.22 18.21 4.88
N THR A 169 10.29 19.26 4.06
CA THR A 169 11.23 20.38 4.23
C THR A 169 10.63 21.47 5.13
N PRO A 170 11.36 21.92 6.17
CA PRO A 170 10.89 23.03 6.99
C PRO A 170 10.63 24.29 6.16
N LYS A 171 9.44 24.87 6.31
CA LYS A 171 8.97 26.17 5.81
C LYS A 171 9.38 27.34 6.71
N GLY A 172 9.82 27.05 7.94
CA GLY A 172 10.30 28.05 8.91
C GLY A 172 9.19 28.74 9.73
N ILE A 173 7.95 28.26 9.62
CA ILE A 173 6.76 28.78 10.31
C ILE A 173 5.94 27.64 10.95
N GLU A 174 6.57 26.48 11.18
CA GLU A 174 5.93 25.34 11.82
C GLU A 174 5.41 25.72 13.21
N GLY A 175 4.16 25.36 13.51
CA GLY A 175 3.51 25.68 14.78
C GLY A 175 2.85 27.07 14.85
N ILE A 176 2.92 27.88 13.80
CA ILE A 176 2.13 29.12 13.68
C ILE A 176 0.78 28.80 13.03
N ARG A 177 -0.32 29.31 13.62
CA ARG A 177 -1.67 29.13 13.09
C ARG A 177 -1.95 30.12 11.96
N PHE A 178 -2.34 29.60 10.81
CA PHE A 178 -2.91 30.39 9.72
C PHE A 178 -4.40 30.07 9.60
N ARG A 179 -5.18 31.04 9.12
CA ARG A 179 -6.58 30.81 8.78
C ARG A 179 -6.61 30.16 7.40
N ASP A 180 -7.00 28.90 7.33
CA ASP A 180 -7.11 28.20 6.05
C ASP A 180 -8.26 28.79 5.24
N LEU A 181 -7.92 29.40 4.11
CA LEU A 181 -8.89 30.01 3.18
C LEU A 181 -9.18 29.12 1.96
N LEU A 182 -8.43 28.02 1.79
CA LEU A 182 -8.55 27.13 0.63
C LEU A 182 -8.56 25.66 1.08
N PRO A 183 -9.36 24.80 0.42
CA PRO A 183 -9.29 23.37 0.65
C PRO A 183 -7.92 22.83 0.25
N THR A 184 -7.38 21.93 1.07
CA THR A 184 -6.15 21.20 0.78
C THR A 184 -6.35 20.30 -0.44
N ARG A 185 -5.38 20.31 -1.36
CA ARG A 185 -5.41 19.43 -2.54
C ARG A 185 -5.18 17.98 -2.09
N GLU A 186 -6.07 17.08 -2.46
CA GLU A 186 -5.83 15.63 -2.29
C GLU A 186 -4.56 15.24 -3.06
N LYS A 187 -3.63 14.59 -2.35
CA LYS A 187 -2.42 14.04 -2.95
C LYS A 187 -2.76 12.67 -3.52
N PRO A 188 -2.44 12.39 -4.79
CA PRO A 188 -2.60 11.05 -5.32
C PRO A 188 -1.71 10.06 -4.57
N ASP A 189 -2.17 8.82 -4.39
CA ASP A 189 -1.35 7.76 -3.82
C ASP A 189 -0.07 7.59 -4.65
N PRO A 190 1.12 7.47 -4.01
CA PRO A 190 2.36 7.27 -4.74
C PRO A 190 2.32 5.93 -5.49
N PRO A 191 2.47 5.93 -6.83
CA PRO A 191 2.26 4.75 -7.67
C PRO A 191 3.45 3.78 -7.71
N SER A 192 4.56 4.09 -7.02
CA SER A 192 5.85 3.41 -7.21
C SER A 192 6.24 2.59 -5.98
N ARG A 193 6.41 1.27 -6.15
CA ARG A 193 6.99 0.41 -5.11
C ARG A 193 7.85 -0.67 -5.77
N CYS A 194 9.02 -0.98 -5.23
CA CYS A 194 9.96 -1.97 -5.76
C CYS A 194 10.27 -3.02 -4.70
N SER A 195 10.65 -4.23 -5.09
CA SER A 195 11.21 -5.21 -4.15
C SER A 195 12.59 -5.63 -4.65
N ALA A 196 13.55 -5.78 -3.74
CA ALA A 196 14.91 -6.18 -4.09
C ALA A 196 15.50 -7.09 -3.02
N PHE A 197 16.47 -7.93 -3.40
CA PHE A 197 17.26 -8.69 -2.44
C PHE A 197 18.70 -8.84 -2.90
N ILE A 198 19.58 -9.04 -1.93
CA ILE A 198 20.96 -9.44 -2.16
C ILE A 198 21.38 -10.46 -1.09
N ALA A 199 21.93 -11.59 -1.52
CA ALA A 199 22.31 -12.70 -0.67
C ALA A 199 23.77 -13.11 -0.92
N THR A 200 24.48 -13.59 0.11
CA THR A 200 25.85 -14.10 0.02
C THR A 200 26.17 -15.06 1.16
N GLY A 201 27.33 -15.74 1.09
CA GLY A 201 27.92 -16.49 2.20
C GLY A 201 26.94 -17.51 2.82
N PRO A 202 26.63 -17.41 4.13
CA PRO A 202 25.81 -18.40 4.83
C PRO A 202 24.37 -18.52 4.31
N ALA A 203 23.86 -17.51 3.61
CA ALA A 203 22.50 -17.55 3.05
C ALA A 203 22.41 -18.32 1.72
N THR A 204 23.51 -18.41 0.98
CA THR A 204 23.55 -18.89 -0.42
C THR A 204 24.15 -20.29 -0.54
N ALA A 205 23.71 -21.04 -1.55
CA ALA A 205 24.09 -22.44 -1.73
C ALA A 205 25.60 -22.66 -1.97
N ASP A 206 26.28 -21.73 -2.63
CA ASP A 206 27.69 -21.80 -3.00
C ASP A 206 28.57 -20.73 -2.34
N GLY A 207 27.98 -19.94 -1.42
CA GLY A 207 28.63 -18.83 -0.73
C GLY A 207 28.85 -17.58 -1.58
N LYS A 208 28.41 -17.54 -2.84
CA LYS A 208 28.55 -16.39 -3.75
C LYS A 208 27.30 -15.52 -3.78
N ILE A 209 27.39 -14.35 -4.43
CA ILE A 209 26.28 -13.40 -4.48
C ILE A 209 25.15 -13.88 -5.40
N VAL A 210 23.92 -13.75 -4.92
CA VAL A 210 22.68 -13.74 -5.71
C VAL A 210 21.98 -12.40 -5.50
N PHE A 211 21.61 -11.72 -6.59
CA PHE A 211 21.14 -10.34 -6.54
C PHE A 211 19.97 -10.15 -7.51
N GLY A 212 18.88 -9.53 -7.03
CA GLY A 212 17.69 -9.33 -7.86
C GLY A 212 16.89 -8.09 -7.50
N HIS A 213 16.12 -7.61 -8.48
CA HIS A 213 15.21 -6.48 -8.35
C HIS A 213 13.94 -6.69 -9.20
N ILE A 214 12.80 -6.28 -8.65
CA ILE A 214 11.51 -6.23 -9.34
C ILE A 214 10.91 -4.82 -9.21
N THR A 215 10.55 -4.23 -10.34
CA THR A 215 10.00 -2.87 -10.40
C THR A 215 8.47 -2.89 -10.39
N MET A 216 7.82 -1.98 -9.65
CA MET A 216 6.37 -1.75 -9.77
C MET A 216 6.07 -0.26 -9.90
N TRP A 217 5.25 0.08 -10.87
CA TRP A 217 4.95 1.47 -11.25
C TRP A 217 3.54 1.58 -11.84
N SER A 218 3.11 2.76 -12.32
CA SER A 218 1.88 2.91 -13.12
C SER A 218 1.99 2.32 -14.53
N LEU A 219 0.93 1.72 -15.07
CA LEU A 219 0.89 1.07 -16.39
C LEU A 219 1.35 1.98 -17.52
N TYR A 220 0.89 3.24 -17.52
CA TYR A 220 1.17 4.17 -18.60
C TYR A 220 2.67 4.44 -18.75
N ALA A 221 3.36 4.72 -17.65
CA ALA A 221 4.81 4.93 -17.69
C ALA A 221 5.59 3.61 -17.88
N ALA A 222 5.09 2.48 -17.33
CA ALA A 222 5.76 1.18 -17.40
C ALA A 222 6.11 0.73 -18.83
N CYS A 223 5.29 1.12 -19.82
CA CYS A 223 5.51 0.79 -21.23
C CYS A 223 6.79 1.39 -21.84
N HIS A 224 7.47 2.31 -21.14
CA HIS A 224 8.64 3.04 -21.64
C HIS A 224 9.96 2.65 -20.96
N PHE A 225 9.96 1.73 -19.99
CA PHE A 225 11.17 1.32 -19.24
C PHE A 225 11.76 -0.01 -19.74
N ASN A 226 11.70 -0.24 -21.05
CA ASN A 226 12.08 -1.50 -21.68
C ASN A 226 13.42 -1.44 -22.42
N VAL A 227 14.30 -0.50 -22.09
CA VAL A 227 15.64 -0.43 -22.70
C VAL A 227 16.64 -1.18 -21.82
N TRP A 228 17.39 -2.10 -22.39
CA TRP A 228 18.58 -2.68 -21.76
C TRP A 228 19.81 -1.98 -22.35
N LEU A 229 20.43 -1.11 -21.57
CA LEU A 229 21.51 -0.24 -22.01
C LEU A 229 22.87 -0.78 -21.54
N ASP A 230 23.77 -0.95 -22.51
CA ASP A 230 25.18 -1.28 -22.35
C ASP A 230 26.04 -0.07 -22.76
N VAL A 231 26.71 0.55 -21.79
CA VAL A 231 27.54 1.73 -22.00
C VAL A 231 29.01 1.39 -21.84
N GLN A 232 29.79 1.55 -22.91
CA GLN A 232 31.25 1.50 -22.89
C GLN A 232 31.82 2.93 -22.90
N PRO A 233 32.08 3.56 -21.75
CA PRO A 233 32.60 4.92 -21.74
C PRO A 233 34.07 4.93 -22.16
N ALA A 234 34.55 6.08 -22.66
CA ALA A 234 35.97 6.30 -22.90
C ALA A 234 36.81 6.34 -21.60
N ARG A 235 36.18 6.66 -20.46
CA ARG A 235 36.80 6.70 -19.13
C ARG A 235 35.90 6.07 -18.07
N GLY A 236 36.49 5.29 -17.18
CA GLY A 236 35.77 4.52 -16.17
C GLY A 236 35.38 3.13 -16.67
N HIS A 237 34.42 2.54 -15.98
CA HIS A 237 33.94 1.17 -16.13
C HIS A 237 32.80 1.06 -17.14
N ARG A 238 32.74 -0.05 -17.87
CA ARG A 238 31.56 -0.42 -18.67
C ARG A 238 30.37 -0.66 -17.73
N VAL A 239 29.21 -0.09 -18.06
CA VAL A 239 28.00 -0.15 -17.22
C VAL A 239 26.85 -0.78 -17.99
N LEU A 240 26.14 -1.71 -17.36
CA LEU A 240 24.89 -2.28 -17.86
C LEU A 240 23.74 -1.94 -16.92
N MET A 241 22.58 -1.60 -17.51
CA MET A 241 21.38 -1.25 -16.76
C MET A 241 20.11 -1.41 -17.56
N GLN A 242 19.00 -1.61 -16.86
CA GLN A 242 17.69 -1.25 -17.40
C GLN A 242 17.57 0.27 -17.46
N THR A 243 16.92 0.82 -18.47
CA THR A 243 16.61 2.25 -18.58
C THR A 243 15.39 2.49 -19.48
N TYR A 244 15.17 3.74 -19.85
CA TYR A 244 14.15 4.26 -20.74
C TYR A 244 14.81 5.02 -21.90
N PRO A 245 14.10 5.25 -23.02
CA PRO A 245 14.63 6.03 -24.13
C PRO A 245 15.07 7.44 -23.68
N GLY A 246 16.35 7.75 -23.90
CA GLY A 246 16.97 9.01 -23.47
C GLY A 246 17.50 9.02 -22.03
N GLY A 247 17.37 7.92 -21.30
CA GLY A 247 17.86 7.78 -19.93
C GLY A 247 19.38 7.56 -19.86
N ILE A 248 20.05 8.31 -19.00
CA ILE A 248 21.46 8.08 -18.61
C ILE A 248 21.58 7.34 -17.28
N GLN A 249 20.45 7.07 -16.63
CA GLN A 249 20.32 6.29 -15.40
C GLN A 249 19.19 5.26 -15.57
N SER A 250 19.03 4.35 -14.61
CA SER A 250 17.94 3.37 -14.66
C SER A 250 16.60 3.96 -14.24
N SER A 251 16.58 4.71 -13.13
CA SER A 251 15.37 5.19 -12.42
C SER A 251 14.40 4.09 -11.94
N MET A 252 14.52 2.86 -12.43
CA MET A 252 13.93 1.62 -11.89
C MET A 252 15.02 0.77 -11.19
N ASP A 253 16.23 1.31 -11.22
CA ASP A 253 17.42 1.02 -10.45
C ASP A 253 17.87 -0.44 -10.37
N TYR A 254 18.32 -0.96 -11.51
CA TYR A 254 19.08 -2.19 -11.58
C TYR A 254 20.31 -2.03 -12.46
N TYR A 255 21.49 -2.21 -11.87
CA TYR A 255 22.77 -1.90 -12.49
C TYR A 255 23.87 -2.92 -12.14
N PHE A 256 24.83 -3.07 -13.05
CA PHE A 256 26.13 -3.65 -12.73
C PHE A 256 27.22 -3.17 -13.69
N ASN A 257 28.49 -3.31 -13.30
CA ASN A 257 29.63 -2.85 -14.09
C ASN A 257 30.75 -3.90 -14.25
N ASP A 258 31.70 -3.63 -15.15
CA ASP A 258 32.89 -4.49 -15.36
C ASP A 258 33.89 -4.47 -14.19
N ALA A 259 33.70 -3.56 -13.23
CA ALA A 259 34.44 -3.55 -11.97
C ALA A 259 33.90 -4.54 -10.93
N HIS A 260 32.89 -5.34 -11.31
CA HIS A 260 32.22 -6.36 -10.50
C HIS A 260 31.30 -5.82 -9.40
N LEU A 261 30.84 -4.57 -9.53
CA LEU A 261 29.89 -3.93 -8.63
C LEU A 261 28.44 -4.17 -9.12
N LEU A 262 27.56 -4.55 -8.20
CA LEU A 262 26.12 -4.69 -8.40
C LEU A 262 25.40 -3.61 -7.59
N VAL A 263 24.39 -2.96 -8.16
CA VAL A 263 23.61 -1.91 -7.46
C VAL A 263 22.15 -1.99 -7.86
N ALA A 264 21.25 -1.94 -6.87
CA ALA A 264 19.83 -1.65 -7.07
C ALA A 264 19.31 -0.81 -5.91
N GLU A 265 18.14 -0.18 -6.06
CA GLU A 265 17.46 0.42 -4.93
C GLU A 265 16.01 -0.02 -4.74
N THR A 266 15.44 0.39 -3.61
CA THR A 266 13.99 0.54 -3.49
C THR A 266 13.67 1.86 -2.80
N THR A 267 12.70 2.58 -3.35
CA THR A 267 12.34 3.93 -2.92
C THR A 267 11.82 3.98 -1.49
N LEU A 268 12.32 4.89 -0.67
CA LEU A 268 11.92 5.12 0.71
C LEU A 268 10.90 6.26 0.82
N ALA A 269 10.39 6.47 2.04
CA ALA A 269 9.62 7.68 2.33
C ALA A 269 10.50 8.92 2.05
N GLN A 270 9.93 9.88 1.32
CA GLN A 270 10.67 11.04 0.83
C GLN A 270 11.18 11.90 2.00
N THR A 271 12.48 12.17 1.99
CA THR A 271 13.15 13.06 2.94
C THR A 271 13.22 14.49 2.39
N ARG A 272 13.94 15.37 3.10
CA ARG A 272 13.99 16.82 2.82
C ARG A 272 14.61 17.14 1.46
N PHE A 273 14.25 18.28 0.90
CA PHE A 273 14.88 18.76 -0.31
C PHE A 273 16.06 19.69 0.00
N ASN A 274 17.22 19.40 -0.59
CA ASN A 274 18.38 20.28 -0.62
C ASN A 274 18.56 20.82 -2.05
N LEU A 275 18.16 22.08 -2.26
CA LEU A 275 18.18 22.75 -3.56
C LEU A 275 19.57 22.84 -4.19
N ASP A 276 20.64 22.79 -3.40
CA ASP A 276 22.03 22.90 -3.87
C ASP A 276 22.68 21.55 -4.19
N GLY A 277 22.01 20.44 -3.90
CA GLY A 277 22.50 19.10 -4.20
C GLY A 277 22.47 18.77 -5.70
N LEU A 278 23.27 17.76 -6.07
CA LEU A 278 23.25 17.11 -7.37
C LEU A 278 22.05 16.18 -7.49
N ALA A 279 21.48 16.15 -8.68
CA ALA A 279 20.45 15.21 -9.10
C ALA A 279 20.92 13.78 -8.85
N GLU A 280 20.00 12.91 -8.43
CA GLU A 280 20.30 11.50 -8.22
C GLU A 280 20.88 10.85 -9.48
N ALA A 281 20.26 11.10 -10.63
CA ALA A 281 20.72 10.60 -11.93
C ALA A 281 22.21 10.85 -12.17
N SER A 282 22.72 12.02 -11.78
CA SER A 282 24.14 12.35 -11.88
C SER A 282 25.00 11.54 -10.90
N ARG A 283 24.52 11.34 -9.67
CA ARG A 283 25.25 10.63 -8.60
C ARG A 283 25.31 9.14 -8.87
N ILE A 284 24.19 8.49 -9.19
CA ILE A 284 24.15 7.04 -9.45
C ILE A 284 24.94 6.69 -10.72
N ARG A 285 24.81 7.47 -11.79
CA ARG A 285 25.58 7.23 -13.02
C ARG A 285 27.09 7.31 -12.76
N LYS A 286 27.53 8.25 -11.92
CA LYS A 286 28.92 8.38 -11.48
C LYS A 286 29.39 7.23 -10.61
N ALA A 287 28.59 6.80 -9.65
CA ALA A 287 28.92 5.65 -8.82
C ALA A 287 29.17 4.42 -9.70
N LEU A 288 28.29 4.17 -10.67
CA LEU A 288 28.43 2.99 -11.55
C LEU A 288 29.61 3.08 -12.51
N GLN A 289 29.87 4.26 -13.08
CA GLN A 289 30.95 4.43 -14.03
C GLN A 289 32.34 4.49 -13.37
N TYR A 290 32.45 4.99 -12.14
CA TYR A 290 33.76 5.29 -11.54
C TYR A 290 34.07 4.54 -10.25
N SER A 291 33.12 3.81 -9.67
CA SER A 291 33.38 3.00 -8.48
C SER A 291 33.76 1.56 -8.83
N SER A 292 34.76 1.08 -8.10
CA SER A 292 35.26 -0.29 -8.13
C SER A 292 35.01 -1.03 -6.81
N SER A 293 34.39 -0.38 -5.84
CA SER A 293 34.08 -0.92 -4.51
C SER A 293 32.81 -0.32 -3.92
N ILE A 294 32.27 -0.97 -2.88
CA ILE A 294 31.12 -0.48 -2.11
C ILE A 294 31.42 0.89 -1.48
N ASP A 295 32.63 1.09 -0.96
CA ASP A 295 33.02 2.35 -0.30
C ASP A 295 33.00 3.54 -1.26
N GLU A 296 33.59 3.38 -2.45
CA GLU A 296 33.59 4.43 -3.48
C GLU A 296 32.17 4.77 -3.94
N ALA A 297 31.31 3.74 -4.12
CA ALA A 297 29.93 3.94 -4.53
C ALA A 297 29.13 4.71 -3.48
N VAL A 298 29.24 4.31 -2.20
CA VAL A 298 28.57 4.99 -1.09
C VAL A 298 29.04 6.44 -0.95
N GLU A 299 30.35 6.70 -1.07
CA GLU A 299 30.88 8.06 -0.97
C GLU A 299 30.42 8.96 -2.12
N ILE A 300 30.34 8.44 -3.34
CA ILE A 300 29.79 9.20 -4.48
C ILE A 300 28.30 9.47 -4.29
N LEU A 301 27.50 8.48 -3.87
CA LEU A 301 26.06 8.64 -3.67
C LEU A 301 25.73 9.67 -2.57
N LYS A 302 26.53 9.73 -1.50
CA LYS A 302 26.35 10.71 -0.41
C LYS A 302 26.72 12.12 -0.81
N LYS A 303 27.72 12.27 -1.68
CA LYS A 303 28.31 13.57 -1.99
C LYS A 303 27.29 14.47 -2.70
N SER A 304 27.08 15.66 -2.12
CA SER A 304 26.15 16.66 -2.64
C SER A 304 24.74 16.11 -2.88
N ASN A 305 24.21 15.27 -1.97
CA ASN A 305 22.85 14.74 -2.10
C ASN A 305 21.80 15.87 -2.07
N ASN A 306 20.85 15.86 -3.03
CA ASN A 306 19.69 16.76 -3.05
C ASN A 306 18.48 16.19 -2.25
N GLY A 307 18.51 14.90 -1.91
CA GLY A 307 17.48 14.22 -1.14
C GLY A 307 16.25 13.78 -1.93
N LEU A 308 16.04 14.26 -3.15
CA LEU A 308 14.93 13.83 -4.00
C LEU A 308 15.10 12.37 -4.39
N TYR A 309 13.99 11.65 -4.48
CA TYR A 309 13.96 10.21 -4.74
C TYR A 309 14.81 9.46 -3.70
N THR A 310 14.39 9.61 -2.43
CA THR A 310 15.10 9.00 -1.29
C THR A 310 15.06 7.47 -1.39
N ASN A 311 16.22 6.80 -1.32
CA ASN A 311 16.33 5.38 -1.69
C ASN A 311 17.12 4.53 -0.68
N GLU A 312 16.79 3.24 -0.61
CA GLU A 312 17.61 2.19 0.03
C GLU A 312 18.36 1.42 -1.05
N TRP A 313 19.69 1.48 -1.02
CA TRP A 313 20.57 0.89 -2.02
C TRP A 313 21.10 -0.48 -1.55
N LEU A 314 20.85 -1.53 -2.33
CA LEU A 314 21.52 -2.81 -2.19
C LEU A 314 22.75 -2.83 -3.09
N ILE A 315 23.93 -3.08 -2.50
CA ILE A 315 25.22 -3.00 -3.20
C ILE A 315 25.99 -4.30 -2.98
N GLY A 316 26.55 -4.88 -4.05
CA GLY A 316 27.36 -6.10 -3.97
C GLY A 316 28.69 -5.96 -4.71
N ASP A 317 29.75 -6.54 -4.15
CA ASP A 317 31.04 -6.70 -4.82
C ASP A 317 31.32 -8.19 -5.03
N THR A 318 31.27 -8.64 -6.28
CA THR A 318 31.43 -10.07 -6.62
C THR A 318 32.90 -10.54 -6.62
N LYS A 319 33.88 -9.65 -6.41
CA LYS A 319 35.29 -10.01 -6.18
C LYS A 319 35.49 -10.50 -4.75
N THR A 320 34.84 -9.84 -3.79
CA THR A 320 34.98 -10.10 -2.35
C THR A 320 33.81 -10.92 -1.78
N ASN A 321 32.72 -11.07 -2.55
CA ASN A 321 31.42 -11.57 -2.10
C ASN A 321 30.84 -10.73 -0.94
N GLU A 322 31.26 -9.47 -0.83
CA GLU A 322 30.70 -8.51 0.13
C GLU A 322 29.37 -7.95 -0.38
N ILE A 323 28.41 -7.79 0.53
CA ILE A 323 27.12 -7.16 0.25
C ILE A 323 26.85 -6.08 1.30
N ALA A 324 26.09 -5.07 0.92
CA ALA A 324 25.70 -3.96 1.77
C ALA A 324 24.26 -3.50 1.50
N MET A 325 23.64 -2.91 2.53
CA MET A 325 22.37 -2.22 2.45
C MET A 325 22.57 -0.80 2.97
N PHE A 326 22.27 0.19 2.12
CA PHE A 326 22.58 1.59 2.35
C PHE A 326 21.33 2.46 2.23
N GLU A 327 20.75 2.84 3.37
CA GLU A 327 19.65 3.81 3.40
C GLU A 327 20.22 5.23 3.39
N LEU A 328 19.79 6.03 2.41
CA LEU A 328 20.27 7.39 2.21
C LEU A 328 19.09 8.38 2.24
N GLY A 329 18.94 9.08 3.35
CA GLY A 329 18.18 10.33 3.44
C GLY A 329 18.95 11.52 2.87
N THR A 330 18.39 12.72 2.96
CA THR A 330 19.04 13.96 2.53
C THR A 330 20.35 14.22 3.28
N PHE A 331 20.32 14.12 4.62
CA PHE A 331 21.47 14.42 5.48
C PHE A 331 21.85 13.27 6.41
N LYS A 332 20.96 12.30 6.58
CA LYS A 332 21.19 11.09 7.39
C LYS A 332 21.31 9.86 6.51
N SER A 333 22.08 8.89 6.97
CA SER A 333 22.27 7.64 6.24
C SER A 333 22.70 6.51 7.16
N ARG A 334 22.37 5.27 6.79
CA ARG A 334 22.81 4.06 7.48
C ARG A 334 23.34 3.04 6.50
N LEU A 335 24.55 2.54 6.74
CA LEU A 335 25.19 1.48 5.96
C LEU A 335 25.33 0.23 6.82
N TYR A 336 24.75 -0.89 6.37
CA TYR A 336 24.96 -2.22 6.93
C TYR A 336 25.89 -3.02 6.00
N ARG A 337 26.87 -3.73 6.56
CA ARG A 337 27.82 -4.51 5.75
C ARG A 337 27.97 -5.96 6.21
N SER A 338 28.02 -6.87 5.24
CA SER A 338 28.33 -8.27 5.51
C SER A 338 29.74 -8.48 6.08
N SER A 339 30.71 -7.70 5.61
CA SER A 339 32.11 -7.75 6.09
C SER A 339 32.26 -7.36 7.57
N ARG A 340 31.27 -6.65 8.13
CA ARG A 340 31.20 -6.24 9.54
C ARG A 340 30.21 -7.09 10.35
N ASN A 341 29.63 -8.12 9.73
CA ASN A 341 28.62 -8.99 10.33
C ASN A 341 27.39 -8.21 10.85
N GLU A 342 26.97 -7.17 10.12
CA GLU A 342 25.86 -6.30 10.50
C GLU A 342 24.58 -6.69 9.76
N TRP A 343 23.67 -7.43 10.40
CA TRP A 343 22.47 -7.96 9.74
C TRP A 343 21.20 -7.30 10.26
N PHE A 344 20.51 -6.56 9.39
CA PHE A 344 19.16 -6.09 9.72
C PHE A 344 18.22 -7.28 9.84
N GLY A 345 17.52 -7.38 10.96
CA GLY A 345 16.56 -8.46 11.23
C GLY A 345 17.13 -9.86 11.39
N ASN A 346 18.40 -9.96 11.81
CA ASN A 346 19.04 -11.24 12.10
C ASN A 346 18.98 -12.23 10.91
N THR A 347 19.25 -11.70 9.71
CA THR A 347 19.35 -12.48 8.47
C THR A 347 20.81 -12.57 7.97
N PRO A 348 21.72 -13.31 8.64
CA PRO A 348 23.08 -13.51 8.18
C PRO A 348 23.19 -13.84 6.68
N GLY A 349 23.93 -13.02 5.94
CA GLY A 349 24.13 -13.22 4.50
C GLY A 349 23.02 -12.70 3.61
N PHE A 350 22.02 -11.96 4.13
CA PHE A 350 20.86 -11.53 3.33
C PHE A 350 20.38 -10.12 3.71
N TYR A 351 20.16 -9.29 2.70
CA TYR A 351 19.46 -8.01 2.82
C TYR A 351 18.30 -7.92 1.81
N TRP A 352 17.28 -7.14 2.14
CA TRP A 352 16.14 -6.89 1.27
C TRP A 352 15.72 -5.42 1.29
N GLY A 353 15.17 -4.99 0.15
CA GLY A 353 14.48 -3.72 -0.02
C GLY A 353 13.02 -3.92 -0.39
N CYS A 354 12.14 -3.10 0.18
CA CYS A 354 10.70 -3.13 -0.12
C CYS A 354 9.99 -1.82 0.29
N ASN A 355 10.61 -0.68 0.04
CA ASN A 355 10.04 0.66 0.28
C ASN A 355 9.60 0.92 1.74
N ASN A 356 10.36 0.40 2.70
CA ASN A 356 10.10 0.60 4.12
C ASN A 356 11.38 1.08 4.80
N THR A 357 11.40 2.34 5.22
CA THR A 357 12.57 2.99 5.82
C THR A 357 12.87 2.37 7.19
N LYS A 358 13.99 1.68 7.32
CA LYS A 358 14.38 0.89 8.49
C LYS A 358 15.05 1.76 9.56
N ASP A 359 16.01 2.58 9.16
CA ASP A 359 16.78 3.45 10.03
C ASP A 359 15.91 4.57 10.61
N LEU A 360 16.14 4.89 11.89
CA LEU A 360 15.36 5.90 12.58
C LEU A 360 15.76 7.32 12.15
N ASP A 361 17.05 7.61 12.00
CA ASP A 361 17.51 8.94 11.65
C ASP A 361 17.03 9.33 10.25
N VAL A 362 17.00 8.39 9.30
CA VAL A 362 16.42 8.60 7.97
C VAL A 362 14.91 8.86 8.06
N ARG A 363 14.17 8.09 8.88
CA ARG A 363 12.72 8.34 9.08
C ARG A 363 12.44 9.70 9.69
N LEU A 364 13.29 10.22 10.58
CA LEU A 364 13.10 11.53 11.17
C LEU A 364 13.25 12.68 10.14
N GLU A 365 13.94 12.45 9.03
CA GLU A 365 14.02 13.42 7.93
C GLU A 365 12.75 13.50 7.07
N THR A 366 11.84 12.54 7.20
CA THR A 366 10.51 12.56 6.53
C THR A 366 9.52 13.53 7.21
N VAL A 367 9.90 14.08 8.37
CA VAL A 367 9.07 14.97 9.16
C VAL A 367 9.61 16.41 9.06
N PRO A 368 8.77 17.41 8.71
CA PRO A 368 9.21 18.79 8.58
C PRO A 368 9.69 19.39 9.90
N SER A 369 9.06 19.04 11.01
CA SER A 369 9.50 19.48 12.33
C SER A 369 9.14 18.46 13.41
N LEU A 370 10.14 18.06 14.18
CA LEU A 370 9.94 17.20 15.35
C LEU A 370 9.21 17.92 16.49
N ALA A 371 9.16 19.26 16.47
CA ALA A 371 8.41 20.07 17.42
C ALA A 371 7.03 20.52 16.88
N GLY A 372 6.69 20.15 15.64
CA GLY A 372 5.41 20.48 14.99
C GLY A 372 4.32 19.47 15.31
N MET A 373 3.41 19.24 14.36
CA MET A 373 2.42 18.16 14.43
C MET A 373 3.13 16.81 14.62
N PRO A 374 2.71 15.97 15.58
CA PRO A 374 3.37 14.69 15.85
C PRO A 374 3.26 13.74 14.67
N ALA A 375 4.37 13.08 14.33
CA ALA A 375 4.43 12.06 13.29
C ALA A 375 4.70 10.68 13.91
N ASN A 376 4.08 9.65 13.34
CA ASN A 376 4.32 8.27 13.78
C ASN A 376 5.57 7.72 13.08
N VAL A 377 6.71 7.76 13.77
CA VAL A 377 8.01 7.29 13.28
C VAL A 377 8.40 5.93 13.85
N VAL A 378 7.44 5.15 14.36
CA VAL A 378 7.70 3.78 14.83
C VAL A 378 7.84 2.84 13.63
N PHE A 379 8.87 1.98 13.64
CA PHE A 379 9.11 1.06 12.51
C PHE A 379 8.05 -0.03 12.56
N ARG A 380 7.42 -0.34 11.43
CA ARG A 380 6.48 -1.44 11.31
C ARG A 380 6.87 -2.26 10.09
N PRO A 381 7.13 -3.57 10.20
CA PRO A 381 7.36 -4.38 9.01
C PRO A 381 6.09 -4.41 8.15
N SER A 382 6.27 -4.14 6.86
CA SER A 382 5.24 -4.31 5.85
C SER A 382 5.01 -5.79 5.57
N ASP A 383 3.92 -6.12 4.86
CA ASP A 383 3.66 -7.52 4.48
C ASP A 383 4.76 -8.08 3.56
N ARG A 384 5.49 -7.22 2.84
CA ARG A 384 6.67 -7.61 2.06
C ARG A 384 7.90 -7.88 2.94
N ASP A 385 8.13 -7.10 4.00
CA ASP A 385 9.20 -7.39 4.98
C ASP A 385 8.99 -8.76 5.63
N ILE A 386 7.74 -9.06 5.99
CA ILE A 386 7.33 -10.34 6.56
C ILE A 386 7.56 -11.46 5.55
N MET A 387 7.16 -11.27 4.29
CA MET A 387 7.37 -12.27 3.24
C MET A 387 8.84 -12.54 2.95
N TRP A 388 9.69 -11.50 2.93
CA TRP A 388 11.13 -11.67 2.77
C TRP A 388 11.74 -12.53 3.88
N GLN A 389 11.36 -12.30 5.14
CA GLN A 389 11.81 -13.14 6.25
C GLN A 389 11.31 -14.57 6.16
N ARG A 390 10.07 -14.79 5.72
CA ARG A 390 9.54 -16.15 5.50
C ARG A 390 10.33 -16.89 4.42
N LEU A 391 10.61 -16.24 3.29
CA LEU A 391 11.39 -16.82 2.20
C LEU A 391 12.84 -17.07 2.62
N TYR A 392 13.47 -16.13 3.33
CA TYR A 392 14.80 -16.31 3.90
C TYR A 392 14.84 -17.51 4.85
N ALA A 393 13.92 -17.62 5.81
CA ALA A 393 13.86 -18.75 6.74
C ALA A 393 13.68 -20.10 6.03
N LYS A 394 12.90 -20.14 4.94
CA LYS A 394 12.68 -21.33 4.11
C LYS A 394 13.94 -21.75 3.32
N HIS A 395 14.72 -20.77 2.85
CA HIS A 395 15.80 -20.98 1.87
C HIS A 395 17.20 -20.68 2.39
N HIS A 396 17.37 -20.35 3.66
CA HIS A 396 18.67 -20.05 4.25
C HIS A 396 19.69 -21.19 4.01
N GLY A 397 20.85 -20.83 3.47
CA GLY A 397 21.91 -21.75 3.04
C GLY A 397 21.66 -22.45 1.70
N LYS A 398 20.58 -22.08 1.00
CA LYS A 398 20.15 -22.70 -0.26
C LYS A 398 19.77 -21.67 -1.34
N ILE A 399 19.94 -20.37 -1.07
CA ILE A 399 19.61 -19.32 -2.05
C ILE A 399 20.52 -19.46 -3.28
N ASP A 400 19.89 -19.55 -4.45
CA ASP A 400 20.52 -19.66 -5.77
C ASP A 400 19.67 -18.92 -6.83
N ALA A 401 19.91 -19.17 -8.12
CA ALA A 401 19.12 -18.58 -9.21
C ALA A 401 17.62 -18.96 -9.18
N ALA A 402 17.27 -20.16 -8.72
CA ALA A 402 15.87 -20.59 -8.64
C ALA A 402 15.11 -19.83 -7.55
N PHE A 403 15.77 -19.49 -6.45
CA PHE A 403 15.22 -18.60 -5.42
C PHE A 403 14.82 -17.24 -6.00
N ALA A 404 15.62 -16.66 -6.90
CA ALA A 404 15.30 -15.36 -7.50
C ALA A 404 13.99 -15.40 -8.30
N VAL A 405 13.76 -16.49 -9.05
CA VAL A 405 12.51 -16.72 -9.78
C VAL A 405 11.33 -16.90 -8.81
N GLU A 406 11.49 -17.70 -7.76
CA GLU A 406 10.45 -17.88 -6.73
C GLU A 406 10.11 -16.54 -6.06
N ALA A 407 11.10 -15.77 -5.64
CA ALA A 407 10.90 -14.48 -4.98
C ALA A 407 10.10 -13.51 -5.87
N PHE A 408 10.46 -13.38 -7.16
CA PHE A 408 9.77 -12.50 -8.10
C PHE A 408 8.52 -13.09 -8.76
N THR A 409 8.10 -14.27 -8.30
CA THR A 409 6.78 -14.85 -8.58
C THR A 409 5.97 -15.09 -7.30
N THR A 410 6.39 -14.51 -6.17
CA THR A 410 5.70 -14.63 -4.88
C THR A 410 5.01 -13.33 -4.48
N PRO A 411 3.67 -13.30 -4.42
CA PRO A 411 2.91 -12.27 -3.71
C PRO A 411 3.32 -12.10 -2.23
N PRO A 412 3.35 -10.88 -1.64
CA PRO A 412 3.18 -9.57 -2.29
C PRO A 412 4.51 -8.97 -2.82
N LEU A 413 5.58 -9.76 -2.93
CA LEU A 413 6.86 -9.30 -3.48
C LEU A 413 6.77 -9.01 -4.98
N ALA A 414 5.91 -9.75 -5.69
CA ALA A 414 5.49 -9.49 -7.07
C ALA A 414 4.02 -9.04 -7.10
N ALA A 415 3.78 -7.76 -7.38
CA ALA A 415 2.45 -7.15 -7.38
C ALA A 415 1.83 -7.21 -8.79
N ALA A 416 0.52 -6.91 -8.89
CA ALA A 416 -0.15 -6.81 -10.18
C ALA A 416 0.41 -5.66 -11.04
N HIS A 417 1.06 -4.69 -10.40
CA HIS A 417 1.72 -3.55 -11.02
C HIS A 417 3.22 -3.78 -11.30
N SER A 418 3.71 -5.01 -11.14
CA SER A 418 5.07 -5.37 -11.50
C SER A 418 5.24 -5.32 -13.02
N LEU A 419 6.22 -4.54 -13.48
CA LEU A 419 6.46 -4.31 -14.91
C LEU A 419 7.65 -5.08 -15.48
N ASP A 420 8.52 -5.60 -14.62
CA ASP A 420 9.67 -6.40 -14.98
C ASP A 420 10.08 -7.29 -13.81
N ALA A 421 11.08 -8.14 -14.02
CA ALA A 421 11.89 -8.76 -12.97
C ALA A 421 13.31 -9.01 -13.50
N LYS A 422 14.36 -8.76 -12.69
CA LYS A 422 15.76 -8.99 -13.08
C LYS A 422 16.56 -9.63 -11.97
N PHE A 423 17.47 -10.54 -12.29
CA PHE A 423 18.43 -11.07 -11.32
C PHE A 423 19.70 -11.61 -11.98
N THR A 424 20.79 -11.58 -11.21
CA THR A 424 22.07 -12.15 -11.59
C THR A 424 22.69 -12.93 -10.43
N THR A 425 23.72 -13.72 -10.73
CA THR A 425 24.58 -14.38 -9.77
C THR A 425 26.02 -13.89 -9.96
N THR A 426 26.92 -14.14 -9.02
CA THR A 426 28.35 -13.81 -9.21
C THR A 426 28.90 -14.31 -10.54
N ASP A 427 28.58 -15.54 -10.96
CA ASP A 427 29.12 -16.12 -12.19
C ASP A 427 28.54 -15.46 -13.45
N LEU A 428 27.25 -15.09 -13.43
CA LEU A 428 26.62 -14.35 -14.54
C LEU A 428 27.13 -12.90 -14.60
N ALA A 429 27.22 -12.22 -13.45
CA ALA A 429 27.67 -10.83 -13.38
C ALA A 429 29.13 -10.66 -13.85
N ARG A 430 30.01 -11.64 -13.59
CA ARG A 430 31.39 -11.64 -14.11
C ARG A 430 31.47 -11.61 -15.62
N ASP A 431 30.50 -12.21 -16.29
CA ASP A 431 30.37 -12.20 -17.75
C ASP A 431 29.49 -11.04 -18.28
N LEU A 432 29.09 -10.12 -17.40
CA LEU A 432 28.14 -9.05 -17.69
C LEU A 432 26.77 -9.57 -18.21
N LYS A 433 26.25 -10.60 -17.53
CA LYS A 433 24.98 -11.25 -17.86
C LYS A 433 23.95 -11.10 -16.74
N THR A 434 22.67 -11.05 -17.12
CA THR A 434 21.55 -11.08 -16.19
C THR A 434 20.35 -11.78 -16.80
N TRP A 435 19.54 -12.43 -15.97
CA TRP A 435 18.21 -12.88 -16.35
C TRP A 435 17.22 -11.74 -16.18
N ALA A 436 16.38 -11.52 -17.18
CA ALA A 436 15.37 -10.48 -17.16
C ALA A 436 14.05 -10.97 -17.76
N LEU A 437 12.96 -10.40 -17.26
CA LEU A 437 11.61 -10.55 -17.77
C LEU A 437 11.01 -9.15 -17.88
N PHE A 438 10.41 -8.82 -19.03
CA PHE A 438 9.63 -7.60 -19.20
C PHE A 438 8.13 -7.96 -19.20
N GLY A 439 7.34 -7.28 -18.39
CA GLY A 439 5.93 -7.53 -18.13
C GLY A 439 5.65 -8.17 -16.75
N PRO A 440 4.37 -8.43 -16.40
CA PRO A 440 4.03 -9.00 -15.10
C PRO A 440 4.56 -10.44 -14.95
N PRO A 441 5.37 -10.74 -13.91
CA PRO A 441 6.06 -12.04 -13.80
C PRO A 441 5.13 -13.22 -13.47
N LEU A 442 3.90 -12.96 -12.99
CA LEU A 442 2.86 -13.99 -12.79
C LEU A 442 2.11 -14.36 -14.08
N GLY A 443 2.53 -13.85 -15.24
CA GLY A 443 1.96 -14.22 -16.54
C GLY A 443 0.62 -13.54 -16.87
N ARG A 444 0.07 -12.72 -15.97
CA ARG A 444 -1.20 -12.02 -16.22
C ARG A 444 -0.98 -10.82 -17.12
N THR A 445 -1.87 -10.64 -18.09
CA THR A 445 -1.93 -9.40 -18.85
C THR A 445 -2.47 -8.29 -17.95
N TRP A 446 -1.74 -7.19 -17.86
CA TRP A 446 -2.19 -5.99 -17.17
C TRP A 446 -2.95 -5.10 -18.16
N GLU A 447 -4.27 -5.15 -18.07
CA GLU A 447 -5.18 -4.36 -18.90
C GLU A 447 -5.39 -2.93 -18.36
N PRO A 448 -5.34 -1.90 -19.23
CA PRO A 448 -5.76 -0.55 -18.87
C PRO A 448 -7.24 -0.50 -18.48
N THR A 449 -7.54 0.23 -17.42
CA THR A 449 -8.92 0.50 -17.01
C THR A 449 -9.64 1.43 -18.01
N PRO A 450 -10.98 1.45 -18.04
CA PRO A 450 -11.73 2.41 -18.84
C PRO A 450 -11.36 3.87 -18.52
N GLU A 451 -11.07 4.18 -17.26
CA GLU A 451 -10.64 5.50 -16.79
C GLU A 451 -9.25 5.84 -17.33
N GLU A 452 -8.32 4.90 -17.29
CA GLU A 452 -6.98 5.07 -17.87
C GLU A 452 -7.04 5.28 -19.38
N ARG A 453 -7.83 4.49 -20.12
CA ARG A 453 -8.00 4.68 -21.57
C ARG A 453 -8.64 6.03 -21.92
N ALA A 454 -9.54 6.52 -21.06
CA ALA A 454 -10.13 7.84 -21.24
C ALA A 454 -9.14 8.98 -20.96
N ARG A 455 -8.15 8.77 -20.08
CA ARG A 455 -7.11 9.74 -19.76
C ARG A 455 -5.92 9.68 -20.71
N PHE A 456 -5.56 8.48 -21.15
CA PHE A 456 -4.36 8.16 -21.93
C PHE A 456 -4.79 7.36 -23.16
N PRO A 457 -5.15 8.03 -24.28
CA PRO A 457 -5.67 7.33 -25.46
C PRO A 457 -4.72 6.29 -26.07
N ASP A 458 -3.42 6.43 -25.81
CA ASP A 458 -2.33 5.60 -26.29
C ASP A 458 -1.85 4.52 -25.30
N ILE A 459 -2.48 4.44 -24.11
CA ILE A 459 -2.15 3.40 -23.11
C ILE A 459 -2.44 2.00 -23.66
N ARG A 460 -1.53 1.07 -23.38
CA ARG A 460 -1.58 -0.31 -23.88
C ARG A 460 -1.54 -1.33 -22.75
N PRO A 461 -2.06 -2.55 -23.00
CA PRO A 461 -1.84 -3.67 -22.09
C PRO A 461 -0.36 -4.02 -21.99
N LEU A 462 0.07 -4.36 -20.77
CA LEU A 462 1.39 -4.93 -20.54
C LEU A 462 1.26 -6.45 -20.40
N VAL A 463 1.92 -7.18 -21.29
CA VAL A 463 1.91 -8.64 -21.31
C VAL A 463 3.25 -9.19 -20.80
N SER A 464 3.20 -10.36 -20.19
CA SER A 464 4.39 -11.05 -19.70
C SER A 464 5.18 -11.66 -20.86
N ASN A 465 6.48 -11.35 -20.94
CA ASN A 465 7.41 -12.04 -21.82
C ASN A 465 8.07 -13.22 -21.09
N GLY A 466 8.65 -14.16 -21.82
CA GLY A 466 9.47 -15.21 -21.21
C GLY A 466 10.76 -14.63 -20.61
N TRP A 467 11.28 -15.29 -19.57
CA TRP A 467 12.62 -14.97 -19.05
C TRP A 467 13.67 -15.09 -20.17
N THR A 468 14.51 -14.07 -20.29
CA THR A 468 15.59 -14.00 -21.28
C THR A 468 16.91 -13.68 -20.60
N LEU A 469 18.01 -14.18 -21.18
CA LEU A 469 19.36 -13.82 -20.76
C LEU A 469 19.82 -12.59 -21.55
N LEU A 470 20.07 -11.49 -20.86
CA LEU A 470 20.63 -10.26 -21.43
C LEU A 470 22.15 -10.26 -21.19
N GLU A 471 22.93 -9.91 -22.21
CA GLU A 471 24.40 -9.96 -22.16
C GLU A 471 25.07 -8.83 -22.94
N ALA A 472 26.28 -8.45 -22.53
CA ALA A 472 27.09 -7.39 -23.13
C ALA A 472 27.85 -7.86 -24.40
N LYS A 473 27.17 -8.62 -25.28
CA LYS A 473 27.79 -9.25 -26.46
C LYS A 473 27.38 -8.56 -27.75
N ALA A 474 28.37 -8.16 -28.54
CA ALA A 474 28.14 -7.56 -29.84
C ALA A 474 27.45 -8.56 -30.79
N PRO A 475 26.35 -8.17 -31.46
CA PRO A 475 25.67 -9.02 -32.41
C PRO A 475 26.56 -9.28 -33.63
N SER A 476 26.44 -10.46 -34.22
CA SER A 476 27.17 -10.83 -35.43
C SER A 476 26.89 -9.85 -36.58
N LYS A 477 27.91 -9.58 -37.40
CA LYS A 477 27.72 -8.79 -38.63
C LYS A 477 27.08 -9.69 -39.70
N PRO A 478 26.14 -9.18 -40.51
CA PRO A 478 25.57 -9.96 -41.61
C PRO A 478 26.68 -10.37 -42.61
N SER A 479 26.60 -11.61 -43.12
CA SER A 479 27.51 -12.10 -44.15
C SER A 479 27.32 -11.29 -45.45
N PRO A 480 28.38 -10.97 -46.21
CA PRO A 480 28.27 -10.30 -47.51
C PRO A 480 27.36 -11.02 -48.52
N GLU A 481 27.17 -12.33 -48.35
CA GLU A 481 26.38 -13.20 -49.23
C GLU A 481 24.91 -13.33 -48.80
N SER A 482 24.53 -12.82 -47.63
CA SER A 482 23.14 -12.85 -47.17
C SER A 482 22.33 -11.74 -47.85
N PRO A 483 21.13 -12.03 -48.40
CA PRO A 483 20.27 -10.98 -48.92
C PRO A 483 20.02 -9.94 -47.82
N ARG A 484 20.14 -8.65 -48.16
CA ARG A 484 19.88 -7.52 -47.25
C ARG A 484 18.39 -7.44 -46.94
N THR A 485 17.88 -8.34 -46.10
CA THR A 485 16.57 -8.21 -45.46
C THR A 485 16.74 -7.36 -44.21
N GLN A 486 16.86 -6.04 -44.38
CA GLN A 486 16.74 -5.11 -43.26
C GLN A 486 15.26 -5.05 -42.86
N ALA A 487 14.96 -5.24 -41.58
CA ALA A 487 13.59 -5.08 -41.11
C ALA A 487 13.11 -3.63 -41.36
N VAL A 488 11.91 -3.49 -41.93
CA VAL A 488 11.37 -2.23 -42.45
C VAL A 488 10.62 -1.41 -41.40
N ASP A 489 10.39 -2.01 -40.23
CA ASP A 489 9.50 -1.56 -39.16
C ASP A 489 10.16 -1.52 -37.77
N LEU A 490 11.50 -1.60 -37.71
CA LEU A 490 12.26 -1.48 -36.45
C LEU A 490 12.07 -0.11 -35.78
N ALA A 491 11.88 0.93 -36.58
CA ALA A 491 11.43 2.23 -36.10
C ALA A 491 9.92 2.16 -35.87
N SER A 492 9.48 2.34 -34.62
CA SER A 492 8.07 2.43 -34.23
C SER A 492 7.42 3.69 -34.84
N THR A 493 7.19 3.68 -36.15
CA THR A 493 6.78 4.88 -36.89
C THR A 493 5.27 5.06 -36.95
N LYS A 494 4.48 4.12 -36.43
CA LYS A 494 3.04 4.26 -36.20
C LYS A 494 2.56 3.14 -35.28
N LEU A 495 2.08 3.54 -34.11
CA LEU A 495 1.35 2.64 -33.22
C LEU A 495 -0.02 2.34 -33.83
N LEU A 496 -0.31 1.04 -34.02
CA LEU A 496 -1.64 0.54 -34.33
C LEU A 496 -2.62 1.04 -33.25
N GLY A 497 -3.43 2.05 -33.58
CA GLY A 497 -4.44 2.59 -32.66
C GLY A 497 -4.94 4.00 -32.95
N ALA A 498 -4.25 4.80 -33.77
CA ALA A 498 -4.77 6.10 -34.20
C ALA A 498 -5.85 5.93 -35.30
N THR A 499 -6.99 5.35 -34.94
CA THR A 499 -8.23 5.53 -35.71
C THR A 499 -8.90 6.79 -35.20
N ASP A 500 -8.86 7.84 -36.02
CA ASP A 500 -9.85 8.91 -35.98
C ASP A 500 -11.25 8.29 -36.02
N GLN A 501 -12.16 8.86 -35.22
CA GLN A 501 -13.59 8.57 -35.06
C GLN A 501 -13.95 7.79 -33.78
N GLY A 502 -14.14 8.55 -32.69
CA GLY A 502 -14.95 8.13 -31.54
C GLY A 502 -16.27 8.92 -31.52
N PRO A 503 -17.43 8.28 -31.28
CA PRO A 503 -18.72 8.95 -31.29
C PRO A 503 -18.94 9.80 -30.03
N SER A 504 -19.84 10.79 -30.17
CA SER A 504 -20.32 11.71 -29.15
C SER A 504 -20.75 10.97 -27.87
N ARG A 505 -20.17 11.34 -26.73
CA ARG A 505 -20.45 10.75 -25.41
C ARG A 505 -21.61 11.48 -24.70
N PRO A 506 -22.52 10.75 -24.02
CA PRO A 506 -23.34 11.31 -22.95
C PRO A 506 -22.47 11.74 -21.77
N GLN A 507 -22.77 12.89 -21.18
CA GLN A 507 -22.17 13.36 -19.94
C GLN A 507 -22.67 12.51 -18.76
N LEU A 508 -21.76 11.82 -18.07
CA LEU A 508 -22.00 11.32 -16.73
C LEU A 508 -21.87 12.51 -15.74
N PRO A 509 -22.78 12.68 -14.78
CA PRO A 509 -22.68 13.75 -13.80
C PRO A 509 -21.44 13.51 -12.92
N SER A 510 -20.46 14.41 -13.02
CA SER A 510 -19.42 14.56 -12.02
C SER A 510 -20.02 15.24 -10.80
N SER A 511 -20.49 14.46 -9.85
CA SER A 511 -20.73 14.94 -8.49
C SER A 511 -20.00 14.05 -7.50
N PHE A 512 -18.67 13.96 -7.65
CA PHE A 512 -17.83 13.91 -6.47
C PHE A 512 -17.75 15.34 -5.97
N GLN A 513 -18.51 15.66 -4.93
CA GLN A 513 -18.19 16.85 -4.14
C GLN A 513 -16.94 16.49 -3.34
N PRO A 514 -15.81 17.20 -3.52
CA PRO A 514 -14.71 17.09 -2.59
C PRO A 514 -15.23 17.54 -1.23
N GLU A 515 -15.18 16.63 -0.27
CA GLU A 515 -15.34 16.98 1.13
C GLU A 515 -14.20 17.94 1.50
N PRO A 516 -14.49 19.05 2.21
CA PRO A 516 -13.45 19.97 2.63
C PRO A 516 -12.44 19.22 3.49
N SER A 517 -11.22 19.08 2.99
CA SER A 517 -10.09 18.63 3.77
C SER A 517 -9.83 19.69 4.84
N VAL A 518 -10.07 19.30 6.08
CA VAL A 518 -9.79 20.17 7.21
C VAL A 518 -8.34 19.99 7.60
N THR A 519 -7.45 20.83 7.10
CA THR A 519 -6.12 20.98 7.70
C THR A 519 -6.26 21.73 9.02
N ALA A 520 -6.63 21.01 10.08
CA ALA A 520 -6.65 21.61 11.41
C ALA A 520 -5.22 21.96 11.84
N SER A 521 -5.07 23.07 12.56
CA SER A 521 -3.88 23.27 13.41
C SER A 521 -3.71 22.04 14.30
N PRO A 522 -2.47 21.59 14.56
CA PRO A 522 -2.25 20.41 15.37
C PRO A 522 -2.92 20.57 16.74
N ALA A 523 -3.59 19.52 17.20
CA ALA A 523 -4.24 19.53 18.50
C ALA A 523 -3.21 19.55 19.64
N TRP A 524 -2.04 18.93 19.42
CA TRP A 524 -0.85 19.03 20.26
C TRP A 524 0.42 18.86 19.42
N HIS A 525 1.58 19.15 20.01
CA HIS A 525 2.86 19.20 19.31
C HIS A 525 3.85 18.16 19.80
N GLY A 526 4.82 17.82 18.95
CA GLY A 526 6.02 17.06 19.30
C GLY A 526 5.99 15.59 18.88
N THR A 527 6.89 15.20 18.00
CA THR A 527 7.12 13.78 17.66
C THR A 527 7.97 13.12 18.74
N ILE A 528 7.44 12.15 19.46
CA ILE A 528 8.14 11.43 20.54
C ILE A 528 8.68 10.08 20.06
N LEU A 529 9.77 9.61 20.67
CA LEU A 529 10.38 8.31 20.36
C LEU A 529 10.15 7.33 21.52
N PRO A 530 9.99 6.02 21.27
CA PRO A 530 9.90 5.05 22.35
C PRO A 530 11.27 4.88 23.03
N LYS A 531 11.30 4.90 24.37
CA LYS A 531 12.51 4.60 25.15
C LYS A 531 12.87 3.11 25.15
N THR A 532 11.86 2.26 25.13
CA THR A 532 11.96 0.80 25.05
C THR A 532 10.81 0.24 24.22
N ASP A 533 10.83 -1.06 23.88
CA ASP A 533 9.72 -1.73 23.20
C ASP A 533 8.38 -1.60 23.94
N ALA A 534 8.40 -1.60 25.27
CA ALA A 534 7.21 -1.41 26.10
C ALA A 534 6.62 0.01 26.01
N ASP A 535 7.34 0.96 25.41
CA ASP A 535 6.93 2.35 25.21
C ASP A 535 6.48 2.64 23.76
N ILE A 536 6.56 1.65 22.86
CA ILE A 536 6.12 1.75 21.46
C ILE A 536 4.68 2.22 21.36
N TRP A 537 3.80 1.71 22.23
CA TRP A 537 2.38 2.07 22.22
C TRP A 537 2.19 3.58 22.39
N LEU A 538 2.99 4.21 23.27
CA LEU A 538 2.88 5.62 23.55
C LEU A 538 3.33 6.42 22.34
N ALA A 539 4.49 6.10 21.76
CA ALA A 539 5.00 6.83 20.60
C ALA A 539 4.09 6.70 19.37
N ALA A 540 3.58 5.50 19.09
CA ALA A 540 2.65 5.29 17.97
C ALA A 540 1.30 5.99 18.21
N ALA A 541 0.67 5.75 19.38
CA ALA A 541 -0.65 6.30 19.69
C ALA A 541 -0.65 7.81 19.86
N PHE A 542 0.44 8.41 20.35
CA PHE A 542 0.56 9.85 20.55
C PHE A 542 0.41 10.64 19.24
N ALA A 543 0.91 10.11 18.13
CA ALA A 543 0.72 10.68 16.80
C ALA A 543 -0.61 10.23 16.16
N ASP A 544 -0.97 8.95 16.30
CA ASP A 544 -2.17 8.40 15.67
C ASP A 544 -3.47 8.98 16.22
N TYR A 545 -3.56 9.15 17.55
CA TYR A 545 -4.74 9.73 18.19
C TYR A 545 -4.86 11.24 17.96
N GLU A 546 -3.75 11.93 17.65
CA GLU A 546 -3.77 13.35 17.29
C GLU A 546 -4.63 13.58 16.05
N ARG A 547 -4.50 12.72 15.04
CA ARG A 547 -5.30 12.81 13.82
C ARG A 547 -6.79 12.69 14.08
N VAL A 548 -7.18 11.77 14.97
CA VAL A 548 -8.58 11.58 15.34
C VAL A 548 -9.10 12.79 16.11
N TYR A 549 -8.35 13.24 17.11
CA TYR A 549 -8.78 14.35 17.97
C TYR A 549 -8.76 15.70 17.24
N GLY A 550 -7.77 15.93 16.38
CA GLY A 550 -7.71 17.08 15.48
C GLY A 550 -8.91 17.14 14.53
N LEU A 551 -9.29 16.00 13.95
CA LEU A 551 -10.52 15.88 13.15
C LEU A 551 -11.75 16.26 13.97
N GLU A 552 -11.94 15.67 15.16
CA GLU A 552 -13.06 16.00 16.05
C GLU A 552 -13.11 17.49 16.37
N LYS A 553 -11.98 18.09 16.79
CA LYS A 553 -11.87 19.51 17.13
C LYS A 553 -12.26 20.40 15.95
N SER A 554 -11.89 19.99 14.75
CA SER A 554 -12.21 20.71 13.52
C SER A 554 -13.70 20.68 13.18
N LEU A 555 -14.41 19.63 13.60
CA LEU A 555 -15.85 19.45 13.42
C LEU A 555 -16.69 20.12 14.52
N ARG A 556 -16.13 20.44 15.69
CA ARG A 556 -16.83 21.09 16.82
C ARG A 556 -17.63 22.36 16.47
N PRO A 557 -17.14 23.29 15.63
CA PRO A 557 -17.93 24.48 15.26
C PRO A 557 -19.24 24.13 14.55
N VAL A 558 -19.25 22.97 13.86
CA VAL A 558 -20.42 22.41 13.18
C VAL A 558 -21.30 21.66 14.18
N MET A 559 -20.71 21.01 15.20
CA MET A 559 -21.41 20.30 16.27
C MET A 559 -22.02 21.20 17.36
N SER A 560 -21.57 22.44 17.51
CA SER A 560 -21.95 23.36 18.61
C SER A 560 -22.95 24.45 18.22
N LYS A 561 -23.13 24.71 16.93
CA LYS A 561 -24.21 25.58 16.43
C LYS A 561 -25.43 24.70 16.20
N GLY A 562 -26.62 25.12 16.65
CA GLY A 562 -27.90 24.41 16.48
C GLY A 562 -28.34 24.26 15.01
N GLY A 563 -27.46 23.71 14.17
CA GLY A 563 -27.75 23.25 12.84
C GLY A 563 -28.54 21.94 12.87
N PRO A 564 -28.98 21.45 11.71
CA PRO A 564 -29.76 20.22 11.61
C PRO A 564 -29.05 19.05 12.30
N GLN A 565 -29.80 18.27 13.08
CA GLN A 565 -29.37 17.05 13.76
C GLN A 565 -28.56 16.11 12.84
N SER A 566 -28.92 16.04 11.55
CA SER A 566 -28.23 15.25 10.53
C SER A 566 -26.76 15.63 10.32
N ILE A 567 -26.39 16.90 10.54
CA ILE A 567 -24.99 17.36 10.39
C ILE A 567 -24.17 16.93 11.61
N PHE A 568 -24.78 16.97 12.81
CA PHE A 568 -24.15 16.48 14.03
C PHE A 568 -23.89 14.96 13.96
N GLU A 569 -24.87 14.21 13.45
CA GLU A 569 -24.76 12.76 13.21
C GLU A 569 -23.64 12.44 12.22
N ALA A 570 -23.60 13.13 11.08
CA ALA A 570 -22.55 12.94 10.07
C ALA A 570 -21.14 13.25 10.60
N ALA A 571 -20.99 14.30 11.42
CA ALA A 571 -19.71 14.61 12.07
C ALA A 571 -19.29 13.52 13.08
N THR A 572 -20.24 13.03 13.87
CA THR A 572 -20.02 11.95 14.84
C THR A 572 -19.62 10.65 14.14
N ASP A 573 -20.29 10.29 13.05
CA ASP A 573 -19.98 9.09 12.25
C ASP A 573 -18.55 9.12 11.70
N ARG A 574 -18.07 10.29 11.26
CA ARG A 574 -16.69 10.45 10.78
C ARG A 574 -15.66 10.18 11.88
N THR A 575 -15.85 10.73 13.06
CA THR A 575 -14.96 10.48 14.21
C THR A 575 -15.02 9.01 14.66
N ASN A 576 -16.22 8.41 14.64
CA ASN A 576 -16.41 7.00 14.96
C ASN A 576 -15.70 6.09 13.96
N LEU A 577 -15.79 6.40 12.67
CA LEU A 577 -15.10 5.66 11.61
C LEU A 577 -13.57 5.75 11.77
N ALA A 578 -13.05 6.93 12.09
CA ALA A 578 -11.62 7.12 12.35
C ALA A 578 -11.12 6.26 13.53
N MET A 579 -11.87 6.21 14.64
CA MET A 579 -11.54 5.35 15.79
C MET A 579 -11.79 3.85 15.53
N PHE A 580 -12.75 3.53 14.67
CA PHE A 580 -13.10 2.14 14.33
C PHE A 580 -11.95 1.41 13.65
N GLU A 581 -11.16 2.09 12.80
CA GLU A 581 -10.00 1.47 12.17
C GLU A 581 -9.01 0.93 13.22
N TYR A 582 -8.65 1.78 14.19
CA TYR A 582 -7.75 1.41 15.30
C TYR A 582 -8.32 0.27 16.13
N ARG A 583 -9.62 0.33 16.45
CA ARG A 583 -10.32 -0.74 17.18
C ARG A 583 -10.27 -2.07 16.41
N SER A 584 -10.67 -2.06 15.14
CA SER A 584 -10.78 -3.25 14.30
C SER A 584 -9.43 -3.95 14.14
N ARG A 585 -8.37 -3.18 13.86
CA ARG A 585 -7.00 -3.69 13.72
C ARG A 585 -6.47 -4.29 15.01
N PHE A 586 -6.60 -3.57 16.13
CA PHE A 586 -6.18 -4.06 17.44
C PHE A 586 -6.87 -5.38 17.77
N LEU A 587 -8.18 -5.48 17.59
CA LEU A 587 -8.92 -6.68 18.00
C LEU A 587 -8.64 -7.89 17.11
N ALA A 588 -8.40 -7.67 15.81
CA ALA A 588 -7.92 -8.71 14.92
C ALA A 588 -6.53 -9.22 15.35
N ALA A 589 -5.62 -8.29 15.71
CA ALA A 589 -4.30 -8.64 16.21
C ALA A 589 -4.35 -9.38 17.56
N ALA A 590 -5.17 -8.91 18.50
CA ALA A 590 -5.33 -9.52 19.82
C ALA A 590 -5.84 -10.97 19.77
N ARG A 591 -6.58 -11.35 18.72
CA ARG A 591 -6.96 -12.77 18.49
C ARG A 591 -5.78 -13.63 18.05
N SER A 592 -4.80 -13.04 17.38
CA SER A 592 -3.60 -13.72 16.87
C SER A 592 -2.47 -13.77 17.91
N VAL A 593 -2.48 -12.84 18.89
CA VAL A 593 -1.57 -12.78 20.05
C VAL A 593 -2.33 -12.49 21.36
N PRO A 594 -3.13 -13.45 21.86
CA PRO A 594 -4.03 -13.22 22.99
C PRO A 594 -3.32 -12.83 24.30
N GLU A 595 -2.03 -13.13 24.43
CA GLU A 595 -1.24 -12.86 25.63
C GLU A 595 -0.50 -11.51 25.60
N MET A 596 -0.63 -10.73 24.52
CA MET A 596 0.11 -9.47 24.37
C MET A 596 -0.63 -8.28 24.98
N SER A 597 -0.08 -7.73 26.07
CA SER A 597 -0.50 -6.46 26.67
C SER A 597 0.35 -5.31 26.11
N LEU A 598 -0.07 -4.05 26.30
CA LEU A 598 0.74 -2.89 25.86
C LEU A 598 2.10 -2.84 26.56
N ALA A 599 2.13 -3.20 27.85
CA ALA A 599 3.36 -3.25 28.64
C ALA A 599 4.30 -4.41 28.27
N SER A 600 3.81 -5.41 27.51
CA SER A 600 4.60 -6.56 27.06
C SER A 600 4.86 -6.57 25.55
N VAL A 601 4.48 -5.50 24.83
CA VAL A 601 4.80 -5.33 23.40
C VAL A 601 6.31 -5.47 23.20
N LYS A 602 6.66 -6.25 22.18
CA LYS A 602 8.02 -6.38 21.66
C LYS A 602 7.96 -6.22 20.15
N ALA A 603 8.84 -5.39 19.61
CA ALA A 603 8.94 -5.26 18.17
C ALA A 603 9.42 -6.59 17.58
N SER A 604 8.79 -6.99 16.48
CA SER A 604 9.19 -8.15 15.69
C SER A 604 9.20 -7.74 14.23
N LEU A 605 10.13 -8.29 13.47
CA LEU A 605 10.17 -8.08 12.03
C LEU A 605 9.37 -9.17 11.29
N GLU A 606 9.15 -10.33 11.91
CA GLU A 606 8.48 -11.49 11.30
C GLU A 606 6.95 -11.37 11.27
N ARG A 607 6.41 -10.41 12.02
CA ARG A 607 4.97 -10.15 12.17
C ARG A 607 4.74 -8.67 12.50
N ASN A 608 3.55 -8.15 12.22
CA ASN A 608 3.20 -6.74 12.45
C ASN A 608 1.98 -6.51 13.35
N ASP A 609 1.40 -7.58 13.89
CA ASP A 609 0.26 -7.56 14.79
C ASP A 609 0.59 -6.92 16.16
N TRP A 610 1.84 -7.04 16.63
CA TRP A 610 2.31 -6.29 17.81
C TRP A 610 2.13 -4.78 17.64
N TYR A 611 2.32 -4.26 16.43
CA TYR A 611 2.15 -2.84 16.13
C TYR A 611 0.67 -2.46 16.13
N ASP A 612 -0.21 -3.32 15.63
CA ASP A 612 -1.66 -3.09 15.67
C ASP A 612 -2.21 -3.13 17.10
N VAL A 613 -1.64 -3.96 17.98
CA VAL A 613 -1.91 -3.89 19.42
C VAL A 613 -1.41 -2.57 19.99
N ALA A 614 -0.16 -2.19 19.72
CA ALA A 614 0.45 -0.98 20.26
C ALA A 614 -0.25 0.32 19.84
N SER A 615 -0.43 0.52 18.53
CA SER A 615 -1.11 1.70 17.97
C SER A 615 -2.62 1.68 18.26
N GLY A 616 -3.28 0.54 17.98
CA GLY A 616 -4.73 0.44 18.05
C GLY A 616 -5.26 0.53 19.49
N LYS A 617 -4.77 -0.32 20.41
CA LYS A 617 -5.17 -0.22 21.82
C LYS A 617 -4.60 1.04 22.47
N GLY A 618 -3.41 1.48 22.08
CA GLY A 618 -2.82 2.72 22.59
C GLY A 618 -3.68 3.96 22.31
N ALA A 619 -4.23 4.10 21.10
CA ALA A 619 -5.14 5.20 20.76
C ALA A 619 -6.39 5.20 21.66
N TRP A 620 -6.94 4.02 21.95
CA TRP A 620 -8.06 3.89 22.90
C TRP A 620 -7.68 4.19 24.35
N VAL A 621 -6.47 3.85 24.78
CA VAL A 621 -5.97 4.25 26.11
C VAL A 621 -5.89 5.77 26.22
N LEU A 622 -5.45 6.47 25.17
CA LEU A 622 -5.45 7.94 25.17
C LEU A 622 -6.88 8.51 25.15
N ALA A 623 -7.81 7.90 24.41
CA ALA A 623 -9.22 8.29 24.43
C ALA A 623 -9.87 8.14 25.82
N GLU A 624 -9.62 7.02 26.50
CA GLU A 624 -10.10 6.78 27.87
C GLU A 624 -9.44 7.73 28.89
N LEU A 625 -8.14 8.03 28.72
CA LEU A 625 -7.44 9.00 29.56
C LEU A 625 -8.04 10.39 29.40
N ARG A 626 -8.40 10.79 28.18
CA ARG A 626 -9.12 12.04 27.92
C ARG A 626 -10.47 12.06 28.64
N GLY A 627 -11.23 10.97 28.61
CA GLY A 627 -12.49 10.85 29.36
C GLY A 627 -12.32 11.02 30.87
N LEU A 628 -11.17 10.62 31.43
CA LEU A 628 -10.84 10.75 32.85
C LEU A 628 -10.35 12.17 33.23
N LEU A 629 -9.53 12.79 32.39
CA LEU A 629 -8.93 14.10 32.66
C LEU A 629 -9.84 15.27 32.26
N GLY A 630 -10.74 15.06 31.30
CA GLY A 630 -11.42 16.12 30.57
C GLY A 630 -10.53 16.74 29.49
N ASP A 631 -11.15 17.42 28.53
CA ASP A 631 -10.49 17.95 27.33
C ASP A 631 -9.33 18.91 27.66
N GLU A 632 -9.53 19.87 28.56
CA GLU A 632 -8.54 20.92 28.86
C GLU A 632 -7.23 20.34 29.41
N LYS A 633 -7.32 19.52 30.46
CA LYS A 633 -6.14 18.89 31.09
C LYS A 633 -5.49 17.86 30.17
N PHE A 634 -6.28 17.15 29.38
CA PHE A 634 -5.76 16.21 28.40
C PHE A 634 -4.95 16.93 27.31
N GLU A 635 -5.47 18.03 26.75
CA GLU A 635 -4.72 18.85 25.79
C GLU A 635 -3.42 19.38 26.41
N GLU A 636 -3.46 19.90 27.64
CA GLU A 636 -2.25 20.35 28.35
C GLU A 636 -1.23 19.22 28.55
N LEU A 637 -1.68 18.04 28.95
CA LEU A 637 -0.83 16.85 29.11
C LEU A 637 -0.13 16.52 27.79
N MET A 638 -0.91 16.37 26.71
CA MET A 638 -0.39 15.95 25.42
C MET A 638 0.57 17.00 24.87
N ASP A 639 0.19 18.28 24.84
CA ASP A 639 1.02 19.34 24.27
C ASP A 639 2.30 19.58 25.08
N SER A 640 2.21 19.65 26.41
CA SER A 640 3.40 19.84 27.25
C SER A 640 4.37 18.65 27.17
N PHE A 641 3.83 17.42 27.16
CA PHE A 641 4.66 16.22 27.06
C PHE A 641 5.36 16.13 25.70
N GLY A 642 4.63 16.31 24.61
CA GLY A 642 5.22 16.23 23.28
C GLY A 642 6.23 17.34 23.03
N ARG A 643 6.02 18.57 23.53
CA ARG A 643 7.05 19.64 23.45
C ARG A 643 8.34 19.28 24.17
N ASP A 644 8.26 18.73 25.37
CA ASP A 644 9.46 18.39 26.16
C ASP A 644 10.27 17.24 25.53
N PHE A 645 9.55 16.28 24.94
CA PHE A 645 10.09 15.07 24.33
C PHE A 645 10.17 15.13 22.79
N ALA A 646 10.03 16.30 22.18
CA ALA A 646 10.15 16.49 20.74
C ALA A 646 11.50 15.96 20.23
N GLY A 647 11.46 14.91 19.41
CA GLY A 647 12.61 14.21 18.86
C GLY A 647 13.39 13.36 19.87
N LYS A 648 12.86 13.09 21.06
CA LYS A 648 13.57 12.41 22.16
C LYS A 648 12.86 11.12 22.60
N PRO A 649 13.61 10.13 23.10
CA PRO A 649 13.04 8.96 23.75
C PRO A 649 12.23 9.33 25.00
N ALA A 650 11.00 8.82 25.09
CA ALA A 650 10.09 9.02 26.20
C ALA A 650 9.57 7.67 26.69
N SER A 651 9.35 7.57 28.01
CA SER A 651 8.79 6.37 28.64
C SER A 651 7.35 6.57 29.10
N THR A 652 6.63 5.46 29.16
CA THR A 652 5.32 5.32 29.78
C THR A 652 5.32 5.82 31.22
N ALA A 653 6.42 5.60 31.96
CA ALA A 653 6.55 6.04 33.34
C ALA A 653 6.61 7.58 33.46
N GLU A 654 7.35 8.25 32.56
CA GLU A 654 7.43 9.71 32.49
C GLU A 654 6.08 10.32 32.11
N PHE A 655 5.39 9.73 31.12
CA PHE A 655 4.05 10.17 30.70
C PHE A 655 3.03 10.03 31.83
N ARG A 656 2.99 8.85 32.46
CA ARG A 656 2.13 8.58 33.63
C ARG A 656 2.37 9.59 34.75
N ALA A 657 3.62 9.82 35.12
CA ALA A 657 3.96 10.75 36.20
C ALA A 657 3.50 12.20 35.91
N ARG A 658 3.44 12.59 34.63
CA ARG A 658 2.91 13.90 34.23
C ARG A 658 1.39 13.96 34.31
N ALA A 659 0.71 12.91 33.83
CA ALA A 659 -0.73 12.78 33.96
C ALA A 659 -1.19 12.80 35.43
N GLU A 660 -0.44 12.14 36.32
CA GLU A 660 -0.68 12.16 37.77
C GLU A 660 -0.57 13.56 38.38
N LYS A 661 0.40 14.38 37.92
CA LYS A 661 0.60 15.75 38.44
C LYS A 661 -0.49 16.73 38.05
N LEU A 662 -1.03 16.63 36.83
CA LEU A 662 -2.17 17.44 36.38
C LEU A 662 -3.46 17.08 37.14
N GLY A 663 -3.48 15.89 37.73
CA GLY A 663 -4.63 15.34 38.44
C GLY A 663 -5.80 15.06 37.50
N GLY A 664 -6.89 14.54 38.05
CA GLY A 664 -8.14 14.30 37.34
C GLY A 664 -9.26 14.14 38.36
N GLU A 665 -10.48 13.85 37.88
CA GLU A 665 -11.57 13.39 38.74
C GLU A 665 -11.80 11.89 38.51
N PRO A 666 -10.84 11.01 38.86
CA PRO A 666 -11.09 9.59 38.86
C PRO A 666 -12.29 9.32 39.78
N PRO A 667 -13.23 8.46 39.39
CA PRO A 667 -14.56 8.49 40.00
C PRO A 667 -14.61 8.14 41.50
N ARG A 668 -13.55 7.60 42.11
CA ARG A 668 -13.43 7.46 43.58
C ARG A 668 -12.16 8.08 44.17
N GLY A 669 -11.52 9.01 43.45
CA GLY A 669 -10.28 9.65 43.89
C GLY A 669 -9.05 8.75 43.82
N GLU A 670 -9.10 7.62 43.10
CA GLU A 670 -7.92 6.78 42.85
C GLU A 670 -6.81 7.55 42.12
N PRO A 671 -5.53 7.24 42.34
CA PRO A 671 -4.47 7.85 41.54
C PRO A 671 -4.59 7.42 40.07
N VAL A 672 -4.26 8.32 39.15
CA VAL A 672 -4.15 8.04 37.70
C VAL A 672 -3.23 6.83 37.42
N SER A 673 -2.31 6.51 38.34
CA SER A 673 -1.46 5.31 38.28
C SER A 673 -2.25 4.00 38.15
N TRP A 674 -3.42 3.91 38.79
CA TRP A 674 -4.30 2.76 38.75
C TRP A 674 -4.85 2.52 37.34
N PHE A 675 -5.29 3.58 36.66
CA PHE A 675 -5.78 3.55 35.29
C PHE A 675 -4.73 2.96 34.32
N PHE A 676 -3.49 3.43 34.38
CA PHE A 676 -2.42 2.91 33.53
C PHE A 676 -2.07 1.46 33.87
N ASN A 677 -2.02 1.09 35.14
CA ASN A 677 -1.76 -0.29 35.53
C ASN A 677 -2.84 -1.23 34.97
N PHE A 678 -4.10 -0.81 35.03
CA PHE A 678 -5.23 -1.59 34.55
C PHE A 678 -5.18 -1.78 33.02
N LEU A 679 -5.13 -0.69 32.24
CA LEU A 679 -5.23 -0.79 30.78
C LEU A 679 -3.96 -1.27 30.09
N LEU A 680 -2.77 -0.93 30.61
CA LEU A 680 -1.52 -1.28 29.95
C LEU A 680 -1.08 -2.73 30.18
N LYS A 681 -1.40 -3.30 31.36
CA LYS A 681 -0.97 -4.66 31.74
C LYS A 681 -2.03 -5.73 31.47
N SER A 682 -3.31 -5.38 31.43
CA SER A 682 -4.37 -6.33 31.10
C SER A 682 -4.41 -6.63 29.59
N THR A 683 -4.64 -7.88 29.22
CA THR A 683 -5.06 -8.26 27.86
C THR A 683 -6.58 -8.26 27.71
N GLU A 684 -7.31 -8.43 28.82
CA GLU A 684 -8.76 -8.41 28.86
C GLU A 684 -9.30 -6.98 28.79
N LEU A 685 -10.44 -6.82 28.10
CA LEU A 685 -11.11 -5.53 27.90
C LEU A 685 -12.35 -5.39 28.80
N PRO A 686 -12.71 -4.16 29.18
CA PRO A 686 -13.90 -3.89 30.00
C PRO A 686 -15.20 -4.17 29.24
N THR A 687 -16.03 -5.08 29.73
CA THR A 687 -17.34 -5.43 29.15
C THR A 687 -18.46 -4.61 29.78
N LEU A 688 -19.50 -4.32 28.99
CA LEU A 688 -20.77 -3.78 29.47
C LEU A 688 -21.90 -4.75 29.16
N GLN A 689 -22.88 -4.81 30.05
CA GLN A 689 -24.10 -5.57 29.85
C GLN A 689 -25.29 -4.72 30.28
N LEU A 690 -26.36 -4.75 29.49
CA LEU A 690 -27.64 -4.15 29.82
C LEU A 690 -28.51 -5.23 30.50
N LEU A 691 -28.86 -5.02 31.77
CA LEU A 691 -29.57 -5.98 32.60
C LEU A 691 -30.95 -5.44 33.00
N GLY A 692 -31.94 -6.35 33.07
CA GLY A 692 -33.24 -6.10 33.70
C GLY A 692 -34.04 -4.93 33.11
N THR A 693 -33.75 -4.52 31.87
CA THR A 693 -34.32 -3.30 31.29
C THR A 693 -35.76 -3.49 30.88
N LYS A 694 -36.63 -2.58 31.30
CA LYS A 694 -38.07 -2.58 31.00
C LYS A 694 -38.56 -1.18 30.74
N ALA A 695 -39.48 -1.05 29.78
CA ALA A 695 -40.29 0.14 29.59
C ALA A 695 -41.69 -0.14 30.13
N THR A 696 -42.17 0.69 31.05
CA THR A 696 -43.53 0.62 31.60
C THR A 696 -44.26 1.91 31.32
N ARG A 697 -45.54 1.79 30.97
CA ARG A 697 -46.41 2.96 30.79
C ARG A 697 -46.86 3.48 32.15
N GLU A 698 -46.63 4.76 32.42
CA GLU A 698 -47.01 5.42 33.66
C GLU A 698 -47.82 6.69 33.34
N GLY A 699 -49.13 6.63 33.60
CA GLY A 699 -50.05 7.71 33.22
C GLY A 699 -50.07 7.97 31.71
N SER A 700 -49.78 9.21 31.30
CA SER A 700 -49.66 9.61 29.90
C SER A 700 -48.24 9.47 29.33
N GLY A 701 -47.26 9.03 30.13
CA GLY A 701 -45.87 8.87 29.71
C GLY A 701 -45.35 7.44 29.86
N TRP A 702 -44.05 7.30 29.70
CA TRP A 702 -43.29 6.06 29.80
C TRP A 702 -42.14 6.22 30.76
N HIS A 703 -41.88 5.16 31.52
CA HIS A 703 -40.75 5.03 32.42
C HIS A 703 -39.89 3.85 31.99
N VAL A 704 -38.62 4.12 31.68
CA VAL A 704 -37.64 3.11 31.29
C VAL A 704 -36.62 2.97 32.41
N GLN A 705 -36.51 1.76 32.96
CA GLN A 705 -35.59 1.46 34.04
C GLN A 705 -34.77 0.21 33.73
N GLY A 706 -33.56 0.16 34.27
CA GLY A 706 -32.67 -0.99 34.11
C GLY A 706 -31.35 -0.81 34.85
N GLN A 707 -30.39 -1.69 34.56
CA GLN A 707 -29.06 -1.64 35.13
C GLN A 707 -28.00 -1.85 34.07
N ILE A 708 -26.96 -1.03 34.08
CA ILE A 708 -25.71 -1.29 33.35
C ILE A 708 -24.76 -2.02 34.28
N TYR A 709 -24.20 -3.14 33.82
CA TYR A 709 -23.27 -3.96 34.58
C TYR A 709 -21.92 -4.10 33.85
N GLN A 710 -20.82 -4.02 34.59
CA GLN A 710 -19.48 -4.30 34.09
C GLN A 710 -19.04 -5.71 34.47
N GLY A 711 -18.47 -6.44 33.52
CA GLY A 711 -17.96 -7.80 33.73
C GLY A 711 -16.72 -7.85 34.64
N LYS A 712 -15.94 -8.94 34.55
CA LYS A 712 -14.82 -9.19 35.47
C LYS A 712 -13.81 -8.02 35.56
N GLN A 713 -13.51 -7.41 34.41
CA GLN A 713 -12.64 -6.24 34.29
C GLN A 713 -13.44 -4.94 34.41
N ALA A 714 -14.01 -4.67 35.59
CA ALA A 714 -14.77 -3.45 35.83
C ALA A 714 -13.85 -2.29 36.27
N TYR A 715 -14.05 -1.10 35.70
CA TYR A 715 -13.46 0.13 36.21
C TYR A 715 -14.48 1.28 36.17
N PRO A 716 -14.46 2.21 37.14
CA PRO A 716 -15.37 3.34 37.13
C PRO A 716 -15.24 4.18 35.85
N ARG A 717 -16.33 4.32 35.09
CA ARG A 717 -16.37 5.10 33.85
C ARG A 717 -17.74 5.70 33.58
N ARG A 718 -17.77 6.84 32.88
CA ARG A 718 -19.03 7.43 32.41
C ARG A 718 -19.52 6.68 31.19
N VAL A 719 -20.79 6.30 31.20
CA VAL A 719 -21.48 5.62 30.11
C VAL A 719 -22.67 6.46 29.71
N GLU A 720 -22.74 6.82 28.43
CA GLU A 720 -23.87 7.53 27.85
C GLU A 720 -24.95 6.54 27.43
N LEU A 721 -26.20 6.85 27.77
CA LEU A 721 -27.40 6.16 27.32
C LEU A 721 -28.18 7.11 26.41
N LEU A 722 -28.61 6.62 25.26
CA LEU A 722 -29.54 7.30 24.37
C LEU A 722 -30.84 6.49 24.31
N LEU A 723 -31.92 7.06 24.83
CA LEU A 723 -33.27 6.54 24.67
C LEU A 723 -33.91 7.23 23.46
N GLU A 724 -33.99 6.53 22.34
CA GLU A 724 -34.76 6.95 21.18
C GLU A 724 -36.25 6.73 21.45
N THR A 725 -37.05 7.73 21.10
CA THR A 725 -38.50 7.71 21.28
C THR A 725 -39.21 8.05 19.96
N GLU A 726 -40.53 7.93 19.91
CA GLU A 726 -41.31 8.43 18.76
C GLU A 726 -41.33 9.96 18.65
N GLY A 727 -40.83 10.67 19.68
CA GLY A 727 -40.56 12.11 19.67
C GLY A 727 -39.07 12.39 19.81
N GLU A 728 -38.71 13.36 20.65
CA GLU A 728 -37.30 13.70 20.90
C GLU A 728 -36.58 12.58 21.67
N PRO A 729 -35.31 12.27 21.31
CA PRO A 729 -34.51 11.34 22.07
C PRO A 729 -34.09 11.92 23.43
N VAL A 730 -33.85 11.06 24.41
CA VAL A 730 -33.41 11.45 25.76
C VAL A 730 -32.05 10.84 26.04
N THR A 731 -31.06 11.67 26.39
CA THR A 731 -29.71 11.23 26.76
C THR A 731 -29.51 11.28 28.27
N GLN A 732 -28.94 10.23 28.86
CA GLN A 732 -28.52 10.18 30.25
C GLN A 732 -27.07 9.71 30.37
N ASN A 733 -26.25 10.42 31.15
CA ASN A 733 -24.89 10.01 31.45
C ASN A 733 -24.83 9.41 32.85
N LEU A 734 -24.22 8.23 32.97
CA LEU A 734 -24.15 7.48 34.22
C LEU A 734 -22.71 7.16 34.56
N LEU A 735 -22.33 7.35 35.82
CA LEU A 735 -21.10 6.76 36.33
C LEU A 735 -21.37 5.28 36.63
N VAL A 736 -20.76 4.38 35.86
CA VAL A 736 -20.85 2.94 36.08
C VAL A 736 -19.56 2.47 36.75
N GLU A 737 -19.67 1.96 37.97
CA GLU A 737 -18.55 1.34 38.67
C GLU A 737 -18.48 -0.15 38.36
N LYS A 738 -19.04 -0.99 39.22
CA LYS A 738 -19.35 -2.38 38.89
C LYS A 738 -20.70 -2.49 38.19
N SER A 739 -21.64 -1.64 38.60
CA SER A 739 -22.95 -1.51 38.02
C SER A 739 -23.54 -0.14 38.35
N ALA A 740 -24.50 0.32 37.56
CA ALA A 740 -25.32 1.50 37.87
C ALA A 740 -26.75 1.26 37.40
N ASN A 741 -27.72 1.63 38.24
CA ASN A 741 -29.11 1.65 37.84
C ASN A 741 -29.40 2.94 37.07
N PHE A 742 -30.35 2.87 36.15
CA PHE A 742 -30.81 4.02 35.39
C PHE A 742 -32.33 4.05 35.34
N GLU A 743 -32.85 5.26 35.30
CA GLU A 743 -34.28 5.56 35.23
C GLU A 743 -34.43 6.78 34.31
N ILE A 744 -35.23 6.61 33.25
CA ILE A 744 -35.47 7.64 32.22
C ILE A 744 -36.99 7.73 32.02
N SER A 745 -37.55 8.90 32.30
CA SER A 745 -38.97 9.19 32.05
C SER A 745 -39.13 10.03 30.78
N THR A 746 -40.08 9.65 29.93
CA THR A 746 -40.37 10.34 28.67
C THR A 746 -41.88 10.39 28.39
N ALA A 747 -42.34 11.45 27.71
CA ALA A 747 -43.73 11.56 27.28
C ALA A 747 -44.03 10.72 26.03
N ALA A 748 -43.04 10.56 25.16
CA ALA A 748 -43.17 9.81 23.90
C ALA A 748 -42.82 8.34 24.11
N ARG A 749 -43.39 7.45 23.28
CA ARG A 749 -43.14 6.01 23.39
C ARG A 749 -41.65 5.70 23.15
N PRO A 750 -40.97 4.96 24.04
CA PRO A 750 -39.61 4.52 23.82
C PRO A 750 -39.57 3.50 22.67
N VAL A 751 -38.61 3.70 21.77
CA VAL A 751 -38.38 2.86 20.59
C VAL A 751 -37.16 1.98 20.84
N ARG A 752 -36.05 2.59 21.24
CA ARG A 752 -34.76 1.91 21.38
C ARG A 752 -33.93 2.54 22.49
N LEU A 753 -33.24 1.72 23.27
CA LEU A 753 -32.21 2.17 24.20
C LEU A 753 -30.83 1.74 23.67
N VAL A 754 -29.93 2.70 23.51
CA VAL A 754 -28.56 2.47 23.04
C VAL A 754 -27.57 2.87 24.13
N VAL A 755 -26.72 1.94 24.54
CA VAL A 755 -25.61 2.17 25.48
C VAL A 755 -24.34 2.46 24.70
N ASP A 756 -23.66 3.56 25.04
CA ASP A 756 -22.52 4.09 24.28
C ASP A 756 -22.86 4.31 22.79
N PRO A 757 -23.87 5.16 22.49
CA PRO A 757 -24.38 5.40 21.14
C PRO A 757 -23.32 5.95 20.18
N ARG A 758 -22.30 6.62 20.72
CA ARG A 758 -21.17 7.17 19.97
C ARG A 758 -19.98 6.22 19.89
N ASN A 759 -20.08 5.00 20.40
CA ASN A 759 -18.99 4.01 20.36
C ASN A 759 -17.65 4.53 20.94
N GLN A 760 -17.68 5.42 21.94
CA GLN A 760 -16.51 6.12 22.48
C GLN A 760 -15.80 5.38 23.62
N LEU A 761 -16.29 4.20 24.02
CA LEU A 761 -15.67 3.42 25.09
C LEU A 761 -14.78 2.30 24.56
N LEU A 762 -13.62 2.10 25.17
CA LEU A 762 -12.82 0.89 25.01
C LEU A 762 -13.60 -0.29 25.63
N LYS A 763 -14.03 -1.19 24.77
CA LYS A 763 -14.78 -2.39 25.12
C LYS A 763 -14.35 -3.52 24.20
N PRO A 764 -14.42 -4.81 24.62
CA PRO A 764 -14.32 -5.88 23.67
C PRO A 764 -15.43 -5.68 22.64
N PRO A 765 -15.15 -6.03 21.39
CA PRO A 765 -16.12 -5.79 20.35
C PRO A 765 -17.33 -6.68 20.61
N GLY A 766 -18.47 -6.22 20.11
CA GLY A 766 -19.45 -7.15 19.55
C GLY A 766 -18.82 -7.92 18.35
N PRO A 767 -19.59 -8.45 17.41
CA PRO A 767 -19.07 -9.32 16.36
C PRO A 767 -18.36 -8.52 15.25
N PHE A 768 -17.20 -7.88 15.49
CA PHE A 768 -16.67 -6.88 14.53
C PHE A 768 -15.32 -7.24 13.91
N PHE A 769 -15.43 -7.64 12.65
CA PHE A 769 -14.42 -7.48 11.62
C PHE A 769 -14.77 -6.22 10.82
N SER A 770 -13.78 -5.61 10.19
CA SER A 770 -14.09 -4.69 9.09
C SER A 770 -14.37 -5.50 7.82
N VAL A 771 -15.04 -4.89 6.85
CA VAL A 771 -15.21 -5.47 5.50
C VAL A 771 -13.88 -5.73 4.76
N ARG A 772 -12.74 -5.34 5.35
CA ARG A 772 -11.37 -5.51 4.81
C ARG A 772 -10.49 -6.43 5.65
N SER A 773 -10.97 -6.96 6.77
CA SER A 773 -10.09 -7.65 7.72
C SER A 773 -9.42 -8.92 7.16
N PHE A 774 -9.98 -9.53 6.11
CA PHE A 774 -9.41 -10.69 5.41
C PHE A 774 -8.16 -10.35 4.58
N GLU A 775 -7.94 -9.07 4.23
CA GLU A 775 -6.89 -8.65 3.27
C GLU A 775 -5.46 -8.99 3.71
N ARG A 776 -5.26 -9.31 5.00
CA ARG A 776 -3.96 -9.66 5.58
C ARG A 776 -3.61 -11.15 5.50
N GLU A 777 -4.62 -11.99 5.33
CA GLU A 777 -4.51 -13.45 5.33
C GLU A 777 -5.21 -13.98 4.07
N LEU A 778 -4.84 -13.44 2.90
CA LEU A 778 -5.45 -13.80 1.61
C LEU A 778 -5.25 -15.29 1.27
N ASP A 779 -4.16 -15.88 1.74
CA ASP A 779 -3.86 -17.32 1.68
C ASP A 779 -4.76 -18.18 2.59
N GLN A 780 -5.44 -17.56 3.55
CA GLN A 780 -6.47 -18.16 4.41
C GLN A 780 -7.86 -17.56 4.12
N THR A 781 -8.15 -17.17 2.87
CA THR A 781 -9.44 -16.60 2.46
C THR A 781 -10.10 -17.45 1.36
N LEU A 782 -11.43 -17.54 1.37
CA LEU A 782 -12.23 -18.18 0.32
C LEU A 782 -13.38 -17.27 -0.13
N ILE A 783 -13.68 -17.27 -1.42
CA ILE A 783 -14.89 -16.67 -1.99
C ILE A 783 -15.92 -17.77 -2.23
N ALA A 784 -17.14 -17.61 -1.72
CA ALA A 784 -18.24 -18.54 -1.94
C ALA A 784 -19.44 -17.83 -2.59
N TYR A 785 -19.79 -18.22 -3.81
CA TYR A 785 -20.95 -17.68 -4.53
C TYR A 785 -22.20 -18.54 -4.34
N GLY A 786 -23.36 -17.89 -4.34
CA GLY A 786 -24.64 -18.58 -4.17
C GLY A 786 -25.07 -19.39 -5.39
N THR A 787 -25.70 -20.55 -5.16
CA THR A 787 -26.17 -21.49 -6.20
C THR A 787 -27.69 -21.51 -6.39
N GLY A 788 -28.39 -20.45 -5.94
CA GLY A 788 -29.80 -20.23 -6.23
C GLY A 788 -30.09 -19.91 -7.71
N SER A 789 -31.26 -19.36 -8.00
CA SER A 789 -31.70 -19.07 -9.38
C SER A 789 -30.82 -18.07 -10.15
N GLU A 790 -29.97 -17.31 -9.45
CA GLU A 790 -29.04 -16.32 -10.02
C GLU A 790 -27.59 -16.84 -10.10
N GLU A 791 -27.37 -18.16 -10.04
CA GLU A 791 -26.03 -18.78 -9.94
C GLU A 791 -25.00 -18.22 -10.93
N ALA A 792 -25.36 -18.11 -12.21
CA ALA A 792 -24.44 -17.63 -13.25
C ALA A 792 -23.94 -16.20 -12.97
N SER A 793 -24.84 -15.29 -12.58
CA SER A 793 -24.50 -13.90 -12.28
C SER A 793 -23.70 -13.78 -10.97
N LEU A 794 -23.99 -14.62 -9.97
CA LEU A 794 -23.24 -14.61 -8.70
C LEU A 794 -21.83 -15.19 -8.86
N ARG A 795 -21.67 -16.20 -9.73
CA ARG A 795 -20.35 -16.69 -10.12
C ARG A 795 -19.54 -15.60 -10.81
N GLU A 796 -20.13 -14.89 -11.78
CA GLU A 796 -19.46 -13.77 -12.45
C GLU A 796 -19.05 -12.67 -11.45
N ALA A 797 -19.92 -12.33 -10.50
CA ALA A 797 -19.62 -11.39 -9.42
C ALA A 797 -18.47 -11.90 -8.52
N ALA A 798 -18.42 -13.18 -8.18
CA ALA A 798 -17.30 -13.75 -7.43
C ALA A 798 -15.97 -13.72 -8.20
N GLU A 799 -15.98 -14.00 -9.50
CA GLU A 799 -14.80 -13.87 -10.37
C GLU A 799 -14.33 -12.42 -10.47
N LEU A 800 -15.26 -11.45 -10.51
CA LEU A 800 -14.95 -10.03 -10.44
C LEU A 800 -14.32 -9.65 -9.09
N LEU A 801 -14.84 -10.17 -7.98
CA LEU A 801 -14.27 -9.94 -6.64
C LEU A 801 -12.83 -10.48 -6.56
N GLN A 802 -12.60 -11.69 -7.06
CA GLN A 802 -11.27 -12.29 -7.12
C GLN A 802 -10.30 -11.44 -7.96
N ARG A 803 -10.72 -11.00 -9.16
CA ARG A 803 -9.92 -10.09 -10.00
C ARG A 803 -9.62 -8.77 -9.29
N ARG A 804 -10.60 -8.18 -8.61
CA ARG A 804 -10.41 -6.96 -7.82
C ARG A 804 -9.36 -7.15 -6.72
N ILE A 805 -9.47 -8.22 -5.93
CA ILE A 805 -8.50 -8.53 -4.86
C ILE A 805 -7.10 -8.71 -5.44
N ALA A 806 -6.97 -9.46 -6.55
CA ALA A 806 -5.68 -9.69 -7.19
C ALA A 806 -5.05 -8.39 -7.73
N THR A 807 -5.86 -7.48 -8.26
CA THR A 807 -5.38 -6.21 -8.86
C THR A 807 -5.21 -5.07 -7.86
N GLN A 808 -5.66 -5.22 -6.60
CA GLN A 808 -5.64 -4.18 -5.57
C GLN A 808 -4.32 -4.05 -4.79
N TRP A 809 -3.30 -4.84 -5.15
CA TRP A 809 -1.89 -4.81 -4.70
C TRP A 809 -1.37 -6.25 -4.57
N SER A 810 -2.21 -7.13 -4.01
CA SER A 810 -1.81 -8.46 -3.56
C SER A 810 -1.26 -9.36 -4.66
N ASN A 811 -1.72 -9.21 -5.90
CA ASN A 811 -1.47 -10.16 -6.99
C ASN A 811 -1.83 -11.62 -6.63
N TYR A 812 -2.69 -11.80 -5.62
CA TYR A 812 -3.11 -13.09 -5.10
C TYR A 812 -4.51 -13.43 -5.60
N SER A 813 -4.74 -14.67 -6.01
CA SER A 813 -6.07 -15.14 -6.42
C SER A 813 -6.68 -16.04 -5.39
N VAL A 814 -7.55 -15.43 -4.60
CA VAL A 814 -8.38 -16.10 -3.61
C VAL A 814 -9.23 -17.18 -4.29
N PRO A 815 -9.19 -18.44 -3.83
CA PRO A 815 -9.98 -19.51 -4.44
C PRO A 815 -11.49 -19.20 -4.38
N ILE A 816 -12.21 -19.58 -5.44
CA ILE A 816 -13.66 -19.46 -5.56
C ILE A 816 -14.28 -20.86 -5.45
N LYS A 817 -15.32 -20.99 -4.63
CA LYS A 817 -16.15 -22.19 -4.50
C LYS A 817 -17.62 -21.83 -4.65
N ALA A 818 -18.43 -22.79 -5.09
CA ALA A 818 -19.88 -22.66 -4.94
C ALA A 818 -20.24 -22.89 -3.46
N ASP A 819 -21.28 -22.22 -2.97
CA ASP A 819 -21.73 -22.38 -1.57
C ASP A 819 -22.06 -23.84 -1.21
N ARG A 820 -22.64 -24.61 -2.15
CA ARG A 820 -22.92 -26.06 -1.99
C ARG A 820 -21.69 -26.95 -1.88
N ASP A 821 -20.52 -26.48 -2.34
CA ASP A 821 -19.26 -27.23 -2.35
C ASP A 821 -18.37 -26.87 -1.15
N MET A 822 -18.81 -25.95 -0.29
CA MET A 822 -18.09 -25.55 0.92
C MET A 822 -18.16 -26.64 1.99
N THR A 823 -17.00 -27.05 2.51
CA THR A 823 -16.90 -28.06 3.57
C THR A 823 -16.86 -27.41 4.96
N ASP A 824 -17.21 -28.16 6.02
CA ASP A 824 -17.07 -27.67 7.40
C ASP A 824 -15.62 -27.28 7.75
N GLN A 825 -14.63 -27.95 7.13
CA GLN A 825 -13.23 -27.59 7.29
C GLN A 825 -12.94 -26.22 6.67
N ASP A 826 -13.43 -25.95 5.45
CA ASP A 826 -13.31 -24.63 4.80
C ASP A 826 -13.87 -23.54 5.72
N LEU A 827 -15.08 -23.77 6.24
CA LEU A 827 -15.80 -22.83 7.12
C LEU A 827 -15.05 -22.55 8.42
N ARG A 828 -14.24 -23.48 8.95
CA ARG A 828 -13.49 -23.30 10.21
C ARG A 828 -12.09 -22.74 10.04
N THR A 829 -11.53 -22.78 8.83
CA THR A 829 -10.11 -22.48 8.59
C THR A 829 -9.85 -21.24 7.73
N HIS A 830 -10.89 -20.58 7.23
CA HIS A 830 -10.76 -19.44 6.33
C HIS A 830 -11.63 -18.25 6.72
N HIS A 831 -11.17 -17.06 6.32
CA HIS A 831 -12.04 -15.91 6.06
C HIS A 831 -13.01 -16.25 4.92
N LEU A 832 -14.28 -15.92 5.09
CA LEU A 832 -15.35 -16.24 4.14
C LEU A 832 -15.88 -14.98 3.47
N LEU A 833 -15.74 -14.88 2.15
CA LEU A 833 -16.33 -13.82 1.33
C LEU A 833 -17.54 -14.39 0.59
N LEU A 834 -18.74 -14.18 1.13
CA LEU A 834 -19.97 -14.71 0.55
C LEU A 834 -20.56 -13.73 -0.46
N VAL A 835 -20.90 -14.22 -1.65
CA VAL A 835 -21.51 -13.43 -2.72
C VAL A 835 -22.96 -13.87 -2.94
N GLY A 836 -23.89 -12.93 -2.76
CA GLY A 836 -25.33 -13.13 -2.92
C GLY A 836 -26.13 -12.92 -1.64
N ARG A 837 -27.43 -12.66 -1.80
CA ARG A 837 -28.42 -12.52 -0.70
C ARG A 837 -28.90 -13.89 -0.19
N PRO A 838 -29.53 -14.01 0.99
CA PRO A 838 -29.91 -15.32 1.57
C PRO A 838 -30.68 -16.24 0.62
N ALA A 839 -31.64 -15.69 -0.13
CA ALA A 839 -32.42 -16.46 -1.10
C ALA A 839 -31.57 -17.12 -2.22
N MET A 840 -30.36 -16.61 -2.45
CA MET A 840 -29.45 -17.07 -3.49
C MET A 840 -28.23 -17.80 -2.95
N ASN A 841 -27.84 -17.57 -1.68
CA ASN A 841 -26.66 -18.14 -1.04
C ASN A 841 -27.04 -18.79 0.30
N SER A 842 -26.91 -20.11 0.36
CA SER A 842 -27.28 -20.94 1.51
C SER A 842 -26.45 -20.63 2.76
N LEU A 843 -25.19 -20.24 2.62
CA LEU A 843 -24.33 -19.85 3.73
C LEU A 843 -24.74 -18.50 4.32
N VAL A 844 -25.22 -17.57 3.49
CA VAL A 844 -25.79 -16.30 3.98
C VAL A 844 -27.08 -16.56 4.74
N THR A 845 -27.90 -17.53 4.30
CA THR A 845 -29.06 -17.98 5.08
C THR A 845 -28.62 -18.60 6.42
N ARG A 846 -27.63 -19.50 6.41
CA ARG A 846 -27.11 -20.18 7.62
C ARG A 846 -26.54 -19.20 8.65
N PHE A 847 -25.82 -18.18 8.19
CA PHE A 847 -25.10 -17.25 9.07
C PHE A 847 -25.76 -15.87 9.21
N GLY A 848 -26.97 -15.69 8.69
CA GLY A 848 -27.64 -14.40 8.62
C GLY A 848 -27.79 -13.69 9.97
N GLU A 849 -28.06 -14.44 11.05
CA GLU A 849 -28.21 -13.91 12.41
C GLU A 849 -26.92 -13.24 12.94
N ALA A 850 -25.75 -13.70 12.48
CA ALA A 850 -24.47 -13.12 12.88
C ALA A 850 -24.19 -11.75 12.22
N LEU A 851 -24.80 -11.48 11.06
CA LEU A 851 -24.57 -10.26 10.29
C LEU A 851 -25.28 -9.06 10.92
N PRO A 852 -24.70 -7.84 10.88
CA PRO A 852 -25.31 -6.60 11.38
C PRO A 852 -26.61 -6.16 10.69
N VAL A 853 -27.03 -6.88 9.65
CA VAL A 853 -28.19 -6.57 8.81
C VAL A 853 -29.23 -7.70 8.87
N LYS A 854 -30.52 -7.35 8.82
CA LYS A 854 -31.62 -8.32 8.69
C LYS A 854 -32.14 -8.33 7.25
N PHE A 855 -32.06 -9.45 6.57
CA PHE A 855 -32.57 -9.58 5.20
C PHE A 855 -34.05 -10.04 5.19
N GLY A 856 -34.85 -9.40 4.34
CA GLY A 856 -36.18 -9.84 3.94
C GLY A 856 -36.16 -10.50 2.55
N SER A 857 -37.35 -10.81 2.00
CA SER A 857 -37.47 -11.46 0.68
C SER A 857 -37.05 -10.56 -0.50
N GLY A 858 -37.17 -9.25 -0.35
CA GLY A 858 -36.79 -8.23 -1.34
C GLY A 858 -36.34 -6.92 -0.71
N SER A 859 -35.88 -6.99 0.53
CA SER A 859 -35.45 -5.84 1.32
C SER A 859 -34.35 -6.23 2.30
N PHE A 860 -33.71 -5.25 2.91
CA PHE A 860 -32.92 -5.45 4.11
C PHE A 860 -33.14 -4.30 5.09
N THR A 861 -33.03 -4.59 6.38
CA THR A 861 -33.15 -3.61 7.45
C THR A 861 -31.80 -3.43 8.14
N LEU A 862 -31.35 -2.19 8.22
CA LEU A 862 -30.07 -1.78 8.80
C LEU A 862 -30.29 -0.51 9.63
N ALA A 863 -29.83 -0.53 10.88
CA ALA A 863 -29.97 0.60 11.82
C ALA A 863 -31.41 1.14 11.94
N GLY A 864 -32.42 0.26 11.93
CA GLY A 864 -33.84 0.64 12.00
C GLY A 864 -34.46 1.08 10.67
N ASN A 865 -33.66 1.29 9.62
CA ASN A 865 -34.12 1.69 8.29
C ASN A 865 -34.29 0.47 7.38
N THR A 866 -35.41 0.40 6.66
CA THR A 866 -35.67 -0.65 5.66
C THR A 866 -35.39 -0.14 4.26
N TYR A 867 -34.51 -0.84 3.56
CA TYR A 867 -34.14 -0.58 2.18
C TYR A 867 -34.80 -1.64 1.31
N ALA A 868 -35.67 -1.23 0.39
CA ALA A 868 -36.38 -2.12 -0.54
C ALA A 868 -36.20 -1.72 -2.02
N HIS A 869 -35.41 -0.68 -2.29
CA HIS A 869 -35.16 -0.25 -3.65
C HIS A 869 -34.25 -1.27 -4.38
N PRO A 870 -34.58 -1.75 -5.59
CA PRO A 870 -33.78 -2.74 -6.31
C PRO A 870 -32.31 -2.33 -6.52
N ALA A 871 -32.06 -1.02 -6.52
CA ALA A 871 -30.75 -0.36 -6.53
C ALA A 871 -30.02 -0.27 -5.18
N SER A 872 -30.41 -1.06 -4.20
CA SER A 872 -29.76 -1.08 -2.90
C SER A 872 -28.93 -2.34 -2.72
N GLY A 873 -27.77 -2.19 -2.10
CA GLY A 873 -26.89 -3.29 -1.72
C GLY A 873 -25.92 -2.87 -0.63
N LEU A 874 -25.15 -3.83 -0.13
CA LEU A 874 -24.23 -3.63 0.97
C LEU A 874 -23.08 -4.62 0.98
N ILE A 875 -22.00 -4.24 1.65
CA ILE A 875 -20.98 -5.15 2.16
C ILE A 875 -21.10 -5.16 3.67
N ALA A 876 -21.29 -6.31 4.31
CA ALA A 876 -21.36 -6.41 5.77
C ALA A 876 -20.34 -7.41 6.29
N ALA A 877 -19.63 -7.02 7.35
CA ALA A 877 -18.71 -7.90 8.05
C ALA A 877 -19.31 -8.40 9.37
N ALA A 878 -18.93 -9.61 9.75
CA ALA A 878 -19.25 -10.23 11.04
C ALA A 878 -18.15 -11.22 11.44
N ALA A 879 -18.21 -11.70 12.68
CA ALA A 879 -17.43 -12.86 13.08
C ALA A 879 -17.98 -14.13 12.43
N ASN A 880 -17.10 -14.98 11.91
CA ASN A 880 -17.49 -16.28 11.37
C ASN A 880 -18.05 -17.16 12.51
N PRO A 881 -19.33 -17.60 12.45
CA PRO A 881 -19.94 -18.39 13.53
C PRO A 881 -19.28 -19.74 13.79
N GLU A 882 -18.62 -20.34 12.78
CA GLU A 882 -17.92 -21.63 12.92
C GLU A 882 -16.54 -21.48 13.55
N ASN A 883 -15.89 -20.32 13.38
CA ASN A 883 -14.64 -19.98 14.03
C ASN A 883 -14.45 -18.45 14.09
N PRO A 884 -14.70 -17.82 15.26
CA PRO A 884 -14.60 -16.37 15.43
C PRO A 884 -13.20 -15.76 15.21
N ARG A 885 -12.15 -16.59 15.01
CA ARG A 885 -10.85 -16.13 14.53
C ARG A 885 -10.94 -15.48 13.14
N PHE A 886 -11.81 -16.00 12.28
CA PHE A 886 -11.93 -15.58 10.88
C PHE A 886 -13.14 -14.66 10.66
N SER A 887 -13.05 -13.83 9.63
CA SER A 887 -14.14 -12.92 9.25
C SER A 887 -15.15 -13.59 8.33
N LEU A 888 -16.41 -13.24 8.49
CA LEU A 888 -17.46 -13.44 7.50
C LEU A 888 -17.74 -12.08 6.84
N VAL A 889 -17.64 -11.99 5.52
CA VAL A 889 -17.96 -10.76 4.76
C VAL A 889 -18.97 -11.10 3.68
N VAL A 890 -20.10 -10.41 3.65
CA VAL A 890 -21.19 -10.67 2.71
C VAL A 890 -21.32 -9.51 1.75
N PHE A 891 -21.27 -9.81 0.44
CA PHE A 891 -21.54 -8.90 -0.65
C PHE A 891 -22.93 -9.21 -1.20
N ALA A 892 -23.91 -8.34 -0.95
CA ALA A 892 -25.29 -8.59 -1.32
C ALA A 892 -26.00 -7.33 -1.84
N GLY A 893 -26.58 -7.43 -3.02
CA GLY A 893 -27.59 -6.51 -3.53
C GLY A 893 -28.99 -7.10 -3.46
N LEU A 894 -30.01 -6.24 -3.53
CA LEU A 894 -31.42 -6.67 -3.69
C LEU A 894 -31.71 -7.25 -5.08
N SER A 895 -30.74 -7.14 -6.00
CA SER A 895 -30.73 -7.77 -7.33
C SER A 895 -29.33 -8.33 -7.65
N ALA A 896 -29.24 -9.20 -8.66
CA ALA A 896 -27.97 -9.67 -9.20
C ALA A 896 -27.09 -8.50 -9.69
N GLU A 897 -27.69 -7.54 -10.40
CA GLU A 897 -27.02 -6.33 -10.88
C GLU A 897 -26.34 -5.56 -9.74
N TYR A 898 -27.07 -5.30 -8.65
CA TYR A 898 -26.52 -4.55 -7.53
C TYR A 898 -25.56 -5.35 -6.67
N THR A 899 -25.68 -6.68 -6.64
CA THR A 899 -24.63 -7.53 -6.06
C THR A 899 -23.32 -7.36 -6.82
N HIS A 900 -23.39 -7.37 -8.16
CA HIS A 900 -22.24 -7.16 -9.03
C HIS A 900 -21.66 -5.73 -8.90
N LEU A 901 -22.47 -4.69 -8.76
CA LEU A 901 -21.99 -3.32 -8.50
C LEU A 901 -21.32 -3.18 -7.13
N VAL A 902 -21.88 -3.79 -6.09
CA VAL A 902 -21.31 -3.74 -4.73
C VAL A 902 -19.94 -4.42 -4.67
N VAL A 903 -19.74 -5.52 -5.38
CA VAL A 903 -18.44 -6.19 -5.49
C VAL A 903 -17.36 -5.27 -6.07
N ARG A 904 -17.72 -4.31 -6.94
CA ARG A 904 -16.77 -3.34 -7.53
C ARG A 904 -16.31 -2.28 -6.52
N ALA A 905 -17.02 -2.11 -5.41
CA ALA A 905 -16.68 -1.08 -4.43
C ALA A 905 -15.30 -1.32 -3.80
N ARG A 906 -14.64 -0.22 -3.43
CA ARG A 906 -13.40 -0.20 -2.64
C ARG A 906 -13.73 0.40 -1.27
N PRO A 907 -14.28 -0.40 -0.34
CA PRO A 907 -14.75 0.15 0.92
C PRO A 907 -13.58 0.65 1.78
N SER A 908 -13.82 1.66 2.61
CA SER A 908 -12.93 1.98 3.74
C SER A 908 -13.09 0.94 4.86
N ALA A 909 -12.26 1.02 5.90
CA ALA A 909 -12.43 0.17 7.08
C ALA A 909 -13.72 0.55 7.82
N CYS A 910 -14.76 -0.26 7.62
CA CYS A 910 -16.08 -0.10 8.25
C CYS A 910 -16.69 -1.48 8.55
N GLU A 911 -17.76 -1.51 9.33
CA GLU A 911 -18.52 -2.72 9.62
C GLU A 911 -19.50 -3.04 8.49
N VAL A 912 -20.18 -1.99 7.98
CA VAL A 912 -21.10 -2.07 6.85
C VAL A 912 -20.78 -0.97 5.85
N TRP A 913 -20.63 -1.33 4.58
CA TRP A 913 -20.56 -0.41 3.46
C TRP A 913 -21.90 -0.42 2.72
N LEU A 914 -22.72 0.62 2.92
CA LEU A 914 -24.07 0.70 2.36
C LEU A 914 -24.07 1.45 1.03
N CYS A 915 -24.72 0.87 0.01
CA CYS A 915 -25.01 1.50 -1.27
C CYS A 915 -26.54 1.60 -1.43
N ALA A 916 -27.14 2.75 -1.08
CA ALA A 916 -28.60 2.91 -1.02
C ALA A 916 -29.16 3.67 -2.23
N GLY A 917 -29.90 2.98 -3.12
CA GLY A 917 -30.75 3.62 -4.14
C GLY A 917 -30.03 4.55 -5.14
N GLY A 918 -28.74 4.30 -5.42
CA GLY A 918 -27.92 5.18 -6.27
C GLY A 918 -27.31 6.40 -5.57
N SER A 919 -27.54 6.56 -4.25
CA SER A 919 -26.84 7.55 -3.42
C SER A 919 -25.35 7.22 -3.27
N ALA A 920 -24.56 8.21 -2.83
CA ALA A 920 -23.17 7.98 -2.44
C ALA A 920 -23.08 6.86 -1.39
N ALA A 921 -22.04 6.03 -1.49
CA ALA A 921 -21.85 4.93 -0.55
C ALA A 921 -21.53 5.46 0.86
N GLN A 922 -22.06 4.78 1.87
CA GLN A 922 -21.94 5.18 3.27
C GLN A 922 -21.20 4.09 4.07
N PRO A 923 -19.97 4.37 4.56
CA PRO A 923 -19.32 3.52 5.55
C PRO A 923 -19.98 3.72 6.92
N LEU A 924 -20.39 2.63 7.55
CA LEU A 924 -21.12 2.65 8.82
C LEU A 924 -20.41 1.81 9.88
N VAL A 925 -20.46 2.29 11.11
CA VAL A 925 -20.05 1.60 12.34
C VAL A 925 -21.26 1.59 13.24
N LEU A 926 -21.82 0.41 13.53
CA LEU A 926 -23.07 0.33 14.27
C LEU A 926 -22.83 0.31 15.78
N PRO A 927 -23.81 0.76 16.58
CA PRO A 927 -23.80 0.48 18.01
C PRO A 927 -23.72 -1.02 18.28
N ALA A 928 -23.06 -1.39 19.38
CA ALA A 928 -22.93 -2.80 19.75
C ALA A 928 -24.31 -3.41 20.03
N ARG A 929 -24.60 -4.57 19.43
CA ARG A 929 -25.91 -5.22 19.47
C ARG A 929 -26.35 -5.61 20.88
N ASP A 930 -25.41 -6.13 21.66
CA ASP A 930 -25.58 -6.49 23.07
C ASP A 930 -25.77 -5.27 23.99
N LEU A 931 -25.53 -4.07 23.44
CA LEU A 931 -25.69 -2.78 24.09
C LEU A 931 -26.85 -1.96 23.49
N THR A 932 -27.69 -2.60 22.67
CA THR A 932 -28.86 -1.99 22.04
C THR A 932 -30.10 -2.83 22.33
N LEU A 933 -31.13 -2.22 22.90
CA LEU A 933 -32.41 -2.87 23.18
C LEU A 933 -33.53 -2.17 22.41
N GLU A 934 -34.19 -2.91 21.53
CA GLU A 934 -35.42 -2.47 20.85
C GLU A 934 -36.63 -2.78 21.75
N PHE A 935 -37.52 -1.82 21.94
CA PHE A 935 -38.78 -2.03 22.66
C PHE A 935 -39.87 -2.49 21.68
N ALA A 936 -40.63 -3.51 22.06
CA ALA A 936 -41.72 -4.03 21.24
C ALA A 936 -42.78 -2.94 20.99
N ARG A 937 -43.40 -2.96 19.80
CA ARG A 937 -44.70 -2.31 19.60
C ARG A 937 -45.75 -3.23 20.23
N GLU A 938 -46.37 -2.78 21.31
CA GLU A 938 -47.56 -3.43 21.89
C GLU A 938 -48.74 -3.41 20.92
#